data_AF-A0AAD8YW01-F1
#
_entry.id   AF-A0AAD8YW01-F1
#
_cell.length_a   1.000
_cell.length_b   1.000
_cell.length_c   1.000
_cell.angle_alpha   90.00
_cell.angle_beta   90.00
_cell.angle_gamma   90.00
#
_symmetry.space_group_name_H-M   'P 1'
#
loop_
_entity.id
_entity.type
_entity.pdbx_description
1 polymer ?
#
loop_
_entity_poly.entity_id
_entity_poly.type
_entity_poly.pdbx_seq_one_letter_code
_entity_poly.pdbx_strand_id
1 'polypeptide(L)'
;MATRVLQSLGNGLNQAKIGVRAKQQLTVTIRSLCASSNRNREDSWFKSLFVRKVDPRKDAHSHLLAKKEDNNLYKIQFHNVKPECLDDYNKLCEDVLPSIHADPDYPCELVGTWNTWYGEQDQAVHLWRYRGGYPALTEVMNKLRKNKAFMEYREKRGRMLLSRRNQLLLEFSFWNEPVPRPGPSIYELRSYQLRPGTMIEWGNYWARAIELRQQNNEAVGGFFSQIGSLYMVHHLWAYKDLQSREETRNAAWHHEGWDEVVYYTGDSSDSTHGVQNNDSDEDFTSEVAFADDPNRNPKVNLIIRNSICIMAAVKALNPKAEVARAQAALAVNISAARGLQDVLKSNLGPKGTMKMLVSGAGDIKLTKDGNVLLHEMQIQHPTASLIAKVATAQDDITGDGTTSNVLIIGELLKQADLYISEGLHPRIIAEGFEAAKDKALQVLEDVKVTREMGRETLISVARTSLRTKVHAELADLLTEAVVDAVLAIKKPNEPIDLFMVEIMEMKHKTESDTQLIRGLVLDHGARHPDMKKRVEDAYILTCNVSLEYEKTEVNSGFFYKSADEREKLVKAERKFIEERVQKIIALKNKVCADNNKAFVVINQKGIDPFSLDALAKEGIVALRRAKRRNMERLTLACGGIAMNSVDDLTPECLGHAGLVYEHTLGEEKYTFIEKCGNPRSVTLLVKGPNKHTLTQIKDAVRDGLRAVKNAIEDGSVVAGAGAFEVAVADALVKHKPKVKGRAQLGVQAFADALLVIPKVLAQNSGYDPQETLVKLQTEFKESGQLIGVDLSTGEPMLAGEAGVWDNYSVKKQLLHSCTVIASNILLVDEIMRAGMSSLKG
;
A
#
# COMPACT_ATOMS: atom_id res chain seq x y z
N MET A 1 -22.21 -35.06 36.84
CA MET A 1 -22.07 -35.14 38.30
C MET A 1 -21.41 -33.85 38.78
N ALA A 2 -21.93 -33.21 39.85
CA ALA A 2 -21.28 -32.15 40.67
C ALA A 2 -20.79 -30.86 39.94
N THR A 3 -20.85 -29.64 40.50
CA THR A 3 -21.23 -29.19 41.86
C THR A 3 -21.86 -27.79 41.82
N ARG A 4 -22.61 -27.43 42.88
CA ARG A 4 -23.24 -26.12 43.14
C ARG A 4 -22.23 -24.97 43.32
N VAL A 5 -22.64 -23.71 43.07
CA VAL A 5 -22.76 -22.64 44.10
C VAL A 5 -23.82 -21.59 43.67
N LEU A 6 -24.81 -21.41 44.57
CA LEU A 6 -25.74 -20.29 44.87
C LEU A 6 -26.27 -19.27 43.83
N GLN A 7 -27.56 -18.95 44.06
CA GLN A 7 -28.43 -17.99 43.35
C GLN A 7 -28.72 -16.77 44.24
N SER A 8 -29.36 -15.71 43.72
CA SER A 8 -30.77 -15.45 44.11
C SER A 8 -31.48 -14.42 43.22
N LEU A 9 -32.75 -14.69 42.93
CA LEU A 9 -33.80 -13.79 42.46
C LEU A 9 -35.10 -14.36 43.02
N GLY A 10 -35.92 -13.58 43.74
CA GLY A 10 -37.17 -14.09 44.32
C GLY A 10 -37.84 -13.12 45.28
N ASN A 11 -39.04 -12.65 44.92
CA ASN A 11 -39.88 -11.73 45.71
C ASN A 11 -40.73 -12.46 46.78
N GLY A 12 -41.15 -11.71 47.80
CA GLY A 12 -42.23 -12.05 48.72
C GLY A 12 -41.81 -12.83 49.98
N LEU A 13 -42.49 -12.72 51.13
CA LEU A 13 -43.76 -12.04 51.44
C LEU A 13 -43.86 -11.76 52.96
N ASN A 14 -44.87 -10.99 53.35
CA ASN A 14 -45.27 -10.65 54.72
C ASN A 14 -45.17 -11.79 55.76
N GLN A 15 -44.81 -11.46 57.01
CA GLN A 15 -45.52 -11.95 58.21
C GLN A 15 -45.38 -10.98 59.39
N ALA A 16 -46.21 -11.15 60.43
CA ALA A 16 -46.67 -10.04 61.28
C ALA A 16 -46.65 -10.31 62.80
N LYS A 17 -46.67 -9.20 63.57
CA LYS A 17 -47.26 -8.96 64.92
C LYS A 17 -47.09 -9.99 66.04
N ILE A 18 -46.72 -9.47 67.22
CA ILE A 18 -47.47 -9.36 68.51
C ILE A 18 -46.53 -8.58 69.46
N GLY A 19 -46.91 -7.64 70.35
CA GLY A 19 -48.19 -6.99 70.72
C GLY A 19 -48.01 -6.14 72.01
N VAL A 20 -49.11 -5.63 72.59
CA VAL A 20 -49.28 -5.08 73.98
C VAL A 20 -49.10 -3.56 74.26
N ARG A 21 -50.24 -2.89 74.54
CA ARG A 21 -50.56 -1.77 75.51
C ARG A 21 -49.73 -0.45 75.53
N ALA A 22 -50.27 0.74 75.86
CA ALA A 22 -51.64 1.18 76.18
C ALA A 22 -51.82 2.74 76.12
N LYS A 23 -53.09 3.18 75.95
CA LYS A 23 -53.77 4.40 76.46
C LYS A 23 -53.21 5.84 76.26
N GLN A 24 -54.03 6.67 75.57
CA GLN A 24 -54.62 7.98 76.00
C GLN A 24 -53.70 9.16 76.44
N GLN A 25 -53.98 10.45 76.19
CA GLN A 25 -55.12 11.13 75.52
C GLN A 25 -54.73 12.52 74.98
N LEU A 26 -55.65 13.14 74.22
CA LEU A 26 -55.53 14.45 73.55
C LEU A 26 -55.24 15.65 74.50
N THR A 27 -54.62 16.70 73.94
CA THR A 27 -55.27 18.03 73.87
C THR A 27 -54.81 18.77 72.59
N VAL A 28 -55.71 19.55 71.97
CA VAL A 28 -55.46 20.29 70.71
C VAL A 28 -54.93 21.70 71.00
N THR A 29 -53.99 22.19 70.19
CA THR A 29 -53.74 23.64 70.04
C THR A 29 -53.31 23.94 68.62
N ILE A 30 -54.04 24.83 67.93
CA ILE A 30 -53.76 25.24 66.55
C ILE A 30 -52.82 26.45 66.58
N ARG A 31 -51.64 26.33 65.96
CA ARG A 31 -50.89 27.48 65.42
C ARG A 31 -50.18 27.14 64.11
N SER A 32 -50.09 28.17 63.28
CA SER A 32 -49.44 28.24 61.96
C SER A 32 -48.13 27.45 61.85
N LEU A 33 -47.97 26.73 60.73
CA LEU A 33 -46.74 26.02 60.37
C LEU A 33 -45.89 26.88 59.42
N CYS A 34 -44.64 27.09 59.81
CA CYS A 34 -43.56 27.50 58.92
C CYS A 34 -42.45 26.43 58.90
N ALA A 35 -41.74 26.40 57.78
CA ALA A 35 -40.42 25.81 57.55
C ALA A 35 -40.27 24.27 57.41
N SER A 36 -39.29 23.95 56.54
CA SER A 36 -38.56 22.68 56.40
C SER A 36 -39.31 21.46 55.82
N SER A 37 -39.14 21.24 54.51
CA SER A 37 -39.06 19.88 53.95
C SER A 37 -37.67 19.64 53.36
N ASN A 38 -36.74 19.25 54.25
CA ASN A 38 -35.50 18.61 53.82
C ASN A 38 -35.86 17.25 53.19
N ARG A 39 -35.50 17.02 51.92
CA ARG A 39 -35.67 15.72 51.25
C ARG A 39 -34.40 15.30 50.53
N ASN A 40 -33.77 14.30 51.13
CA ASN A 40 -32.64 13.48 50.73
C ASN A 40 -32.11 13.66 49.30
N ARG A 41 -30.85 14.11 49.25
CA ARG A 41 -29.83 13.51 48.37
C ARG A 41 -29.91 11.97 48.46
N GLU A 42 -29.72 11.30 47.32
CA GLU A 42 -29.66 9.84 47.08
C GLU A 42 -30.80 9.28 46.20
N ASP A 43 -30.92 9.79 44.95
CA ASP A 43 -31.66 9.06 43.89
C ASP A 43 -31.23 9.41 42.44
N SER A 44 -29.93 9.67 42.22
CA SER A 44 -29.37 9.87 40.87
C SER A 44 -27.96 9.32 40.63
N TRP A 45 -27.32 8.71 41.64
CA TRP A 45 -26.00 8.11 41.49
C TRP A 45 -26.00 6.83 40.61
N PHE A 46 -27.02 5.98 40.75
CA PHE A 46 -27.09 4.68 40.06
C PHE A 46 -27.69 4.69 38.64
N LYS A 47 -28.19 5.84 38.15
CA LYS A 47 -28.67 5.96 36.75
C LYS A 47 -27.58 6.41 35.75
N SER A 48 -26.40 6.79 36.24
CA SER A 48 -25.28 7.25 35.42
C SER A 48 -24.34 6.13 34.93
N LEU A 49 -24.42 4.93 35.55
CA LEU A 49 -23.44 3.86 35.41
C LEU A 49 -23.66 2.86 34.25
N PHE A 50 -24.53 3.20 33.29
CA PHE A 50 -24.71 2.40 32.07
C PHE A 50 -24.72 3.28 30.83
N VAL A 51 -23.74 3.05 29.95
CA VAL A 51 -23.76 3.54 28.57
C VAL A 51 -25.04 3.02 27.91
N ARG A 52 -26.02 3.90 27.70
CA ARG A 52 -27.14 3.60 26.81
C ARG A 52 -26.60 3.48 25.40
N LYS A 53 -26.46 2.24 24.91
CA LYS A 53 -26.52 1.99 23.46
C LYS A 53 -27.82 2.60 22.96
N VAL A 54 -27.70 3.66 22.18
CA VAL A 54 -28.85 4.34 21.58
C VAL A 54 -29.29 3.51 20.39
N ASP A 55 -30.39 2.77 20.53
CA ASP A 55 -31.06 2.17 19.38
C ASP A 55 -31.39 3.26 18.35
N PRO A 56 -31.25 3.00 17.03
CA PRO A 56 -31.49 3.99 15.99
C PRO A 56 -32.97 4.40 15.93
N ARG A 57 -33.33 5.45 16.68
CA ARG A 57 -34.65 6.07 16.67
C ARG A 57 -34.76 7.08 15.53
N LYS A 58 -35.97 7.20 14.97
CA LYS A 58 -36.28 7.95 13.74
C LYS A 58 -36.46 9.47 13.93
N ASP A 59 -35.86 10.05 14.96
CA ASP A 59 -35.92 11.50 15.23
C ASP A 59 -34.62 12.17 14.76
N ALA A 60 -34.73 13.37 14.17
CA ALA A 60 -33.57 14.10 13.69
C ALA A 60 -32.63 14.49 14.84
N HIS A 61 -31.32 14.22 14.69
CA HIS A 61 -30.32 14.43 15.74
C HIS A 61 -30.31 15.86 16.33
N SER A 62 -30.67 16.87 15.54
CA SER A 62 -30.78 18.27 16.00
C SER A 62 -31.88 18.52 17.03
N HIS A 63 -32.97 17.74 17.02
CA HIS A 63 -34.07 17.87 17.99
C HIS A 63 -33.76 17.32 19.39
N LEU A 64 -32.64 16.62 19.58
CA LEU A 64 -32.22 16.09 20.87
C LEU A 64 -31.22 17.00 21.61
N LEU A 65 -30.48 17.83 20.88
CA LEU A 65 -29.39 18.67 21.42
C LEU A 65 -29.75 20.17 21.48
N ALA A 66 -30.75 20.62 20.73
CA ALA A 66 -31.15 22.04 20.69
C ALA A 66 -32.04 22.45 21.88
N LYS A 67 -31.86 23.68 22.38
CA LYS A 67 -32.78 24.33 23.33
C LYS A 67 -34.17 24.49 22.69
N LYS A 68 -35.20 23.85 23.27
CA LYS A 68 -36.54 23.79 22.65
C LYS A 68 -37.47 24.95 22.99
N GLU A 69 -37.20 25.66 24.08
CA GLU A 69 -38.19 26.54 24.72
C GLU A 69 -38.37 27.87 23.96
N ASP A 70 -37.31 28.41 23.34
CA ASP A 70 -37.31 29.76 22.74
C ASP A 70 -37.38 29.77 21.21
N ASN A 71 -37.20 28.60 20.56
CA ASN A 71 -37.22 28.44 19.10
C ASN A 71 -36.31 29.45 18.34
N ASN A 72 -35.15 29.76 18.94
CA ASN A 72 -34.15 30.68 18.40
C ASN A 72 -33.36 30.02 17.26
N LEU A 73 -33.22 30.73 16.13
CA LEU A 73 -32.30 30.36 15.05
C LEU A 73 -31.16 31.38 15.01
N TYR A 74 -29.92 30.91 15.01
CA TYR A 74 -28.75 31.76 14.91
C TYR A 74 -28.15 31.73 13.51
N LYS A 75 -27.47 32.81 13.14
CA LYS A 75 -26.73 32.91 11.88
C LYS A 75 -25.39 33.58 12.14
N ILE A 76 -24.31 32.82 11.97
CA ILE A 76 -22.96 33.37 11.96
C ILE A 76 -22.60 33.75 10.52
N GLN A 77 -21.96 34.91 10.35
CA GLN A 77 -21.47 35.41 9.08
C GLN A 77 -19.99 35.76 9.23
N PHE A 78 -19.17 35.22 8.34
CA PHE A 78 -17.77 35.57 8.18
C PHE A 78 -17.63 36.39 6.90
N HIS A 79 -17.05 37.58 7.01
CA HIS A 79 -16.88 38.54 5.93
C HIS A 79 -15.40 38.92 5.81
N ASN A 80 -14.70 38.39 4.80
CA ASN A 80 -13.30 38.75 4.58
C ASN A 80 -13.29 40.03 3.76
N VAL A 81 -12.86 41.11 4.38
CA VAL A 81 -12.75 42.45 3.82
C VAL A 81 -11.42 42.55 3.05
N LYS A 82 -11.35 43.47 2.10
CA LYS A 82 -10.07 43.89 1.51
C LYS A 82 -9.27 44.65 2.57
N PRO A 83 -7.95 44.38 2.74
CA PRO A 83 -7.15 45.03 3.78
C PRO A 83 -7.20 46.56 3.73
N GLU A 84 -7.22 47.14 2.53
CA GLU A 84 -7.30 48.59 2.32
C GLU A 84 -8.68 49.21 2.62
N CYS A 85 -9.70 48.40 2.91
CA CYS A 85 -11.09 48.83 3.14
C CYS A 85 -11.64 48.51 4.54
N LEU A 86 -10.85 47.93 5.45
CA LEU A 86 -11.35 47.44 6.75
C LEU A 86 -11.96 48.57 7.61
N ASP A 87 -11.30 49.72 7.70
CA ASP A 87 -11.79 50.87 8.46
C ASP A 87 -13.12 51.42 7.92
N ASP A 88 -13.25 51.50 6.59
CA ASP A 88 -14.47 52.02 5.94
C ASP A 88 -15.61 51.00 5.97
N TYR A 89 -15.27 49.71 5.97
CA TYR A 89 -16.22 48.62 6.22
C TYR A 89 -16.78 48.68 7.65
N ASN A 90 -15.94 48.94 8.65
CA ASN A 90 -16.34 49.04 10.06
C ASN A 90 -17.33 50.19 10.27
N LYS A 91 -16.97 51.41 9.84
CA LYS A 91 -17.86 52.60 9.88
C LYS A 91 -19.20 52.32 9.18
N LEU A 92 -19.17 51.73 7.98
CA LEU A 92 -20.37 51.37 7.23
C LEU A 92 -21.27 50.36 7.98
N CYS A 93 -20.70 49.51 8.83
CA CYS A 93 -21.45 48.58 9.67
C CYS A 93 -21.98 49.25 10.94
N GLU A 94 -21.20 50.11 11.59
CA GLU A 94 -21.62 50.93 12.76
C GLU A 94 -22.77 51.88 12.41
N ASP A 95 -22.74 52.52 11.23
CA ASP A 95 -23.80 53.42 10.79
C ASP A 95 -25.14 52.72 10.55
N VAL A 96 -25.12 51.50 10.00
CA VAL A 96 -26.30 50.87 9.40
C VAL A 96 -26.87 49.73 10.23
N LEU A 97 -26.03 48.87 10.83
CA LEU A 97 -26.52 47.68 11.53
C LEU A 97 -27.36 48.02 12.79
N PRO A 98 -27.00 49.02 13.62
CA PRO A 98 -27.82 49.43 14.75
C PRO A 98 -29.19 49.97 14.32
N SER A 99 -29.28 50.71 13.21
CA SER A 99 -30.56 51.22 12.69
C SER A 99 -31.53 50.11 12.27
N ILE A 100 -31.01 48.97 11.81
CA ILE A 100 -31.80 47.79 11.42
C ILE A 100 -32.22 46.99 12.66
N HIS A 101 -31.36 46.97 13.69
CA HIS A 101 -31.67 46.30 14.95
C HIS A 101 -32.71 47.06 15.79
N ALA A 102 -32.69 48.40 15.78
CA ALA A 102 -33.60 49.24 16.55
C ALA A 102 -35.04 49.27 16.00
N ASP A 103 -35.28 48.75 14.79
CA ASP A 103 -36.60 48.74 14.14
C ASP A 103 -37.41 47.49 14.55
N PRO A 104 -38.52 47.63 15.31
CA PRO A 104 -39.34 46.51 15.77
C PRO A 104 -39.96 45.66 14.66
N ASP A 105 -40.01 46.17 13.42
CA ASP A 105 -40.58 45.48 12.27
C ASP A 105 -39.66 44.34 11.77
N TYR A 106 -38.41 44.25 12.25
CA TYR A 106 -37.50 43.13 11.96
C TYR A 106 -37.32 42.25 13.20
N PRO A 107 -37.88 41.02 13.24
CA PRO A 107 -37.65 40.07 14.34
C PRO A 107 -36.25 39.43 14.29
N CYS A 108 -35.21 40.27 14.29
CA CYS A 108 -33.80 39.88 14.36
C CYS A 108 -33.00 40.77 15.30
N GLU A 109 -32.02 40.15 15.96
CA GLU A 109 -31.20 40.75 17.00
C GLU A 109 -29.73 40.54 16.64
N LEU A 110 -28.93 41.61 16.63
CA LEU A 110 -27.50 41.51 16.41
C LEU A 110 -26.84 41.19 17.77
N VAL A 111 -26.42 39.93 17.94
CA VAL A 111 -25.81 39.44 19.19
C VAL A 111 -24.41 40.02 19.37
N GLY A 112 -23.69 40.20 18.27
CA GLY A 112 -22.38 40.86 18.25
C GLY A 112 -21.80 40.98 16.85
N THR A 113 -20.86 41.91 16.73
CA THR A 113 -19.97 42.09 15.57
C THR A 113 -18.55 42.20 16.11
N TRP A 114 -17.64 41.45 15.51
CA TRP A 114 -16.26 41.35 15.97
C TRP A 114 -15.30 41.39 14.78
N ASN A 115 -14.12 41.98 14.95
CA ASN A 115 -13.04 41.91 13.97
C ASN A 115 -11.98 40.91 14.45
N THR A 116 -11.56 40.02 13.55
CA THR A 116 -10.57 38.98 13.84
C THR A 116 -9.18 39.60 13.97
N TRP A 117 -8.66 39.64 15.21
CA TRP A 117 -7.27 40.04 15.48
C TRP A 117 -6.31 38.87 15.29
N TYR A 118 -6.72 37.70 15.81
CA TYR A 118 -5.95 36.45 15.73
C TYR A 118 -6.81 35.40 15.00
N GLY A 119 -6.41 35.04 13.78
CA GLY A 119 -7.18 34.17 12.87
C GLY A 119 -7.06 34.62 11.40
N GLU A 120 -8.12 34.44 10.60
CA GLU A 120 -8.23 35.08 9.28
C GLU A 120 -8.27 36.61 9.46
N GLN A 121 -7.16 37.31 9.21
CA GLN A 121 -7.11 38.77 9.31
C GLN A 121 -7.98 39.45 8.24
N ASP A 122 -8.34 40.71 8.50
CA ASP A 122 -9.34 41.47 7.74
C ASP A 122 -10.73 40.80 7.68
N GLN A 123 -11.00 39.82 8.56
CA GLN A 123 -12.31 39.17 8.67
C GLN A 123 -13.15 39.84 9.77
N ALA A 124 -14.35 40.27 9.40
CA ALA A 124 -15.41 40.62 10.34
C ALA A 124 -16.36 39.42 10.54
N VAL A 125 -16.70 39.13 11.79
CA VAL A 125 -17.64 38.08 12.19
C VAL A 125 -18.88 38.71 12.81
N HIS A 126 -20.06 38.34 12.32
CA HIS A 126 -21.34 38.82 12.85
C HIS A 126 -22.22 37.64 13.28
N LEU A 127 -22.78 37.71 14.48
CA LEU A 127 -23.74 36.72 14.98
C LEU A 127 -25.13 37.36 15.11
N TRP A 128 -26.09 36.81 14.38
CA TRP A 128 -27.49 37.24 14.38
C TRP A 128 -28.39 36.19 15.04
N ARG A 129 -29.36 36.63 15.85
CA ARG A 129 -30.41 35.83 16.47
C ARG A 129 -31.76 36.16 15.81
N TYR A 130 -32.53 35.13 15.44
CA TYR A 130 -33.88 35.26 14.89
C TYR A 130 -34.86 34.53 15.82
N ARG A 131 -35.72 35.29 16.50
CA ARG A 131 -36.73 34.74 17.43
C ARG A 131 -37.93 34.26 16.62
N GLY A 132 -38.32 32.98 16.76
CA GLY A 132 -39.33 32.36 15.89
C GLY A 132 -38.77 31.60 14.68
N GLY A 133 -37.49 31.24 14.70
CA GLY A 133 -36.91 30.23 13.81
C GLY A 133 -36.83 30.60 12.32
N TYR A 134 -36.95 29.58 11.46
CA TYR A 134 -36.88 29.72 10.00
C TYR A 134 -37.95 30.66 9.40
N PRO A 135 -39.22 30.70 9.88
CA PRO A 135 -40.20 31.69 9.43
C PRO A 135 -39.73 33.14 9.65
N ALA A 136 -39.24 33.48 10.85
CA ALA A 136 -38.76 34.83 11.18
C ALA A 136 -37.57 35.24 10.31
N LEU A 137 -36.60 34.34 10.09
CA LEU A 137 -35.50 34.57 9.14
C LEU A 137 -36.01 34.86 7.72
N THR A 138 -37.03 34.14 7.26
CA THR A 138 -37.62 34.31 5.92
C THR A 138 -38.34 35.65 5.79
N GLU A 139 -39.09 36.06 6.82
CA GLU A 139 -39.75 37.37 6.88
C GLU A 139 -38.72 38.51 6.85
N VAL A 140 -37.72 38.48 7.74
CA VAL A 140 -36.64 39.48 7.79
C VAL A 140 -35.92 39.58 6.46
N MET A 141 -35.55 38.46 5.83
CA MET A 141 -34.88 38.46 4.52
C MET A 141 -35.77 39.03 3.41
N ASN A 142 -37.10 38.90 3.50
CA ASN A 142 -38.04 39.48 2.54
C ASN A 142 -38.27 40.98 2.77
N LYS A 143 -38.36 41.43 4.04
CA LYS A 143 -38.42 42.86 4.40
C LYS A 143 -37.13 43.59 4.00
N LEU A 144 -35.96 43.04 4.35
CA LEU A 144 -34.65 43.62 4.03
C LEU A 144 -34.39 43.77 2.52
N ARG A 145 -34.93 42.89 1.67
CA ARG A 145 -34.85 43.03 0.19
C ARG A 145 -35.61 44.25 -0.34
N LYS A 146 -36.62 44.74 0.38
CA LYS A 146 -37.42 45.93 0.02
C LYS A 146 -36.85 47.21 0.63
N ASN A 147 -36.02 47.10 1.68
CA ASN A 147 -35.41 48.24 2.34
C ASN A 147 -34.28 48.84 1.48
N LYS A 148 -34.48 50.07 1.00
CA LYS A 148 -33.52 50.77 0.14
C LYS A 148 -32.17 51.01 0.83
N ALA A 149 -32.17 51.44 2.09
CA ALA A 149 -30.95 51.72 2.85
C ALA A 149 -30.11 50.44 3.05
N PHE A 150 -30.75 49.30 3.36
CA PHE A 150 -30.05 48.02 3.44
C PHE A 150 -29.48 47.55 2.10
N MET A 151 -30.19 47.81 0.99
CA MET A 151 -29.71 47.45 -0.35
C MET A 151 -28.50 48.32 -0.77
N GLU A 152 -28.50 49.62 -0.49
CA GLU A 152 -27.36 50.51 -0.69
C GLU A 152 -26.15 50.10 0.20
N TYR A 153 -26.38 49.77 1.48
CA TYR A 153 -25.38 49.18 2.38
C TYR A 153 -24.79 47.88 1.81
N ARG A 154 -25.65 46.96 1.35
CA ARG A 154 -25.26 45.67 0.76
C ARG A 154 -24.39 45.84 -0.49
N GLU A 155 -24.65 46.86 -1.32
CA GLU A 155 -23.86 47.18 -2.52
C GLU A 155 -22.52 47.82 -2.17
N LYS A 156 -22.50 48.83 -1.28
CA LYS A 156 -21.26 49.46 -0.78
C LYS A 156 -20.34 48.42 -0.15
N ARG A 157 -20.86 47.65 0.82
CA ARG A 157 -20.16 46.54 1.47
C ARG A 157 -19.68 45.51 0.45
N GLY A 158 -20.49 45.20 -0.57
CA GLY A 158 -20.15 44.24 -1.62
C GLY A 158 -18.87 44.58 -2.40
N ARG A 159 -18.52 45.88 -2.54
CA ARG A 159 -17.28 46.34 -3.18
C ARG A 159 -16.04 46.20 -2.30
N MET A 160 -16.23 46.14 -0.98
CA MET A 160 -15.18 46.08 0.04
C MET A 160 -14.80 44.64 0.44
N LEU A 161 -15.59 43.63 0.06
CA LEU A 161 -15.35 42.23 0.44
C LEU A 161 -14.55 41.45 -0.62
N LEU A 162 -13.67 40.57 -0.15
CA LEU A 162 -13.01 39.51 -0.91
C LEU A 162 -13.89 38.25 -0.95
N SER A 163 -14.42 37.83 0.19
CA SER A 163 -15.25 36.63 0.30
C SER A 163 -16.25 36.74 1.47
N ARG A 164 -17.26 35.87 1.47
CA ARG A 164 -18.26 35.79 2.55
C ARG A 164 -18.77 34.36 2.74
N ARG A 165 -18.96 33.96 3.99
CA ARG A 165 -19.52 32.65 4.39
C ARG A 165 -20.62 32.88 5.42
N ASN A 166 -21.74 32.17 5.27
CA ASN A 166 -22.84 32.17 6.24
C ASN A 166 -23.09 30.73 6.69
N GLN A 167 -23.39 30.54 7.97
CA GLN A 167 -23.92 29.29 8.50
C GLN A 167 -25.15 29.60 9.36
N LEU A 168 -26.18 28.76 9.27
CA LEU A 168 -27.31 28.76 10.20
C LEU A 168 -27.05 27.72 11.29
N LEU A 169 -27.21 28.14 12.53
CA LEU A 169 -26.83 27.38 13.72
C LEU A 169 -28.02 27.25 14.68
N LEU A 170 -28.03 26.16 15.45
CA LEU A 170 -28.86 26.03 16.66
C LEU A 170 -27.95 26.07 17.89
N GLU A 171 -28.51 26.52 19.01
CA GLU A 171 -27.85 26.60 20.31
C GLU A 171 -28.00 25.27 21.08
N PHE A 172 -26.94 24.82 21.75
CA PHE A 172 -27.01 23.63 22.61
C PHE A 172 -27.86 23.90 23.86
N SER A 173 -28.69 22.93 24.24
CA SER A 173 -29.59 23.05 25.40
C SER A 173 -28.89 23.19 26.76
N PHE A 174 -27.59 22.92 26.84
CA PHE A 174 -26.77 22.99 28.06
C PHE A 174 -25.85 24.23 28.10
N TRP A 175 -25.96 25.13 27.12
CA TRP A 175 -25.23 26.41 27.14
C TRP A 175 -26.12 27.54 27.66
N ASN A 176 -25.47 28.58 28.19
CA ASN A 176 -26.15 29.83 28.54
C ASN A 176 -26.44 30.64 27.27
N GLU A 177 -27.53 31.40 27.27
CA GLU A 177 -27.84 32.33 26.18
C GLU A 177 -26.77 33.42 26.05
N PRO A 178 -26.41 33.80 24.80
CA PRO A 178 -25.44 34.86 24.58
C PRO A 178 -26.05 36.24 24.90
N VAL A 179 -25.53 36.86 25.97
CA VAL A 179 -25.87 38.22 26.41
C VAL A 179 -24.66 39.14 26.22
N PRO A 180 -24.84 40.38 25.70
CA PRO A 180 -23.76 41.38 25.60
C PRO A 180 -23.11 41.68 26.96
N ARG A 181 -21.78 41.86 26.98
CA ARG A 181 -21.01 42.08 28.20
C ARG A 181 -20.51 43.53 28.31
N PRO A 182 -20.45 44.12 29.52
CA PRO A 182 -19.93 45.48 29.70
C PRO A 182 -18.40 45.50 29.78
N GLY A 183 -17.78 46.38 28.98
CA GLY A 183 -16.34 46.65 28.99
C GLY A 183 -15.55 45.86 27.93
N PRO A 184 -14.31 46.30 27.61
CA PRO A 184 -13.48 45.64 26.59
C PRO A 184 -13.21 44.20 27.01
N SER A 185 -13.70 43.26 26.20
CA SER A 185 -13.59 41.82 26.45
C SER A 185 -12.94 41.16 25.23
N ILE A 186 -12.05 40.20 25.47
CA ILE A 186 -11.48 39.37 24.41
C ILE A 186 -12.39 38.16 24.20
N TYR A 187 -13.05 38.10 23.05
CA TYR A 187 -13.94 36.99 22.70
C TYR A 187 -13.16 35.90 21.96
N GLU A 188 -13.29 34.65 22.38
CA GLU A 188 -12.64 33.51 21.72
C GLU A 188 -13.69 32.62 21.04
N LEU A 189 -13.71 32.59 19.70
CA LEU A 189 -14.53 31.67 18.90
C LEU A 189 -13.70 30.45 18.51
N ARG A 190 -14.06 29.29 19.05
CA ARG A 190 -13.49 27.99 18.68
C ARG A 190 -14.42 27.27 17.72
N SER A 191 -13.90 26.74 16.61
CA SER A 191 -14.69 25.91 15.70
C SER A 191 -14.12 24.50 15.57
N TYR A 192 -14.99 23.49 15.70
CA TYR A 192 -14.67 22.06 15.62
C TYR A 192 -15.42 21.42 14.44
N GLN A 193 -14.70 20.70 13.59
CA GLN A 193 -15.29 19.88 12.52
C GLN A 193 -15.35 18.43 13.01
N LEU A 194 -16.55 17.96 13.34
CA LEU A 194 -16.78 16.63 13.88
C LEU A 194 -16.89 15.57 12.78
N ARG A 195 -16.49 14.33 13.10
CA ARG A 195 -16.72 13.17 12.20
C ARG A 195 -18.23 12.92 12.04
N PRO A 196 -18.72 12.54 10.85
CA PRO A 196 -20.14 12.24 10.65
C PRO A 196 -20.65 11.16 11.62
N GLY A 197 -21.61 11.52 12.48
CA GLY A 197 -22.21 10.62 13.48
C GLY A 197 -21.79 10.89 14.93
N THR A 198 -20.63 11.50 15.20
CA THR A 198 -20.11 11.69 16.58
C THR A 198 -20.73 12.86 17.33
N MET A 199 -21.56 13.69 16.68
CA MET A 199 -22.13 14.93 17.27
C MET A 199 -22.90 14.72 18.58
N ILE A 200 -23.62 13.60 18.74
CA ILE A 200 -24.33 13.30 20.00
C ILE A 200 -23.35 12.90 21.11
N GLU A 201 -22.35 12.08 20.79
CA GLU A 201 -21.33 11.65 21.76
C GLU A 201 -20.54 12.86 22.25
N TRP A 202 -20.01 13.65 21.32
CA TRP A 202 -19.33 14.92 21.59
C TRP A 202 -20.20 15.88 22.43
N GLY A 203 -21.49 16.02 22.09
CA GLY A 203 -22.43 16.87 22.83
C GLY A 203 -22.65 16.40 24.27
N ASN A 204 -22.72 15.09 24.51
CA ASN A 204 -22.85 14.52 25.85
C ASN A 204 -21.59 14.71 26.71
N TYR A 205 -20.40 14.64 26.13
CA TYR A 205 -19.15 14.98 26.83
C TYR A 205 -19.10 16.46 27.19
N TRP A 206 -19.42 17.35 26.25
CA TRP A 206 -19.40 18.80 26.50
C TRP A 206 -20.49 19.28 27.47
N ALA A 207 -21.64 18.59 27.54
CA ALA A 207 -22.66 18.84 28.55
C ALA A 207 -22.16 18.61 29.99
N ARG A 208 -21.17 17.73 30.20
CA ARG A 208 -20.48 17.55 31.49
C ARG A 208 -19.32 18.52 31.66
N ALA A 209 -18.56 18.75 30.60
CA ALA A 209 -17.37 19.60 30.62
C ALA A 209 -17.67 21.08 30.90
N ILE A 210 -18.83 21.57 30.45
CA ILE A 210 -19.16 23.00 30.53
C ILE A 210 -19.28 23.49 31.99
N GLU A 211 -19.70 22.63 32.92
CA GLU A 211 -19.76 22.94 34.35
C GLU A 211 -18.37 23.26 34.94
N LEU A 212 -17.31 22.64 34.40
CA LEU A 212 -15.92 22.91 34.79
C LEU A 212 -15.40 24.27 34.27
N ARG A 213 -16.02 24.81 33.20
CA ARG A 213 -15.67 26.09 32.55
C ARG A 213 -16.82 27.11 32.55
N GLN A 214 -17.61 27.12 33.61
CA GLN A 214 -18.59 28.19 33.87
C GLN A 214 -18.28 28.99 35.15
N GLN A 215 -17.28 28.58 35.93
CA GLN A 215 -16.98 29.14 37.25
C GLN A 215 -16.54 30.61 37.19
N ASN A 216 -15.84 31.02 36.13
CA ASN A 216 -15.40 32.40 35.91
C ASN A 216 -16.35 33.19 34.99
N ASN A 217 -17.54 32.65 34.73
CA ASN A 217 -18.53 33.20 33.80
C ASN A 217 -17.93 33.46 32.39
N GLU A 218 -17.05 32.59 31.90
CA GLU A 218 -16.35 32.75 30.62
C GLU A 218 -17.18 32.33 29.39
N ALA A 219 -18.15 31.44 29.56
CA ALA A 219 -18.99 30.94 28.47
C ALA A 219 -19.97 32.01 27.93
N VAL A 220 -19.99 32.21 26.60
CA VAL A 220 -20.92 33.14 25.92
C VAL A 220 -21.97 32.39 25.09
N GLY A 221 -21.60 31.34 24.36
CA GLY A 221 -22.57 30.59 23.55
C GLY A 221 -21.97 29.33 22.92
N GLY A 222 -22.77 28.29 22.79
CA GLY A 222 -22.39 27.04 22.14
C GLY A 222 -23.40 26.69 21.05
N PHE A 223 -22.91 26.52 19.81
CA PHE A 223 -23.76 26.43 18.63
C PHE A 223 -23.33 25.31 17.69
N PHE A 224 -24.27 24.65 17.01
CA PHE A 224 -23.98 23.64 15.99
C PHE A 224 -24.70 23.92 14.67
N SER A 225 -24.02 23.66 13.56
CA SER A 225 -24.48 24.03 12.22
C SER A 225 -25.61 23.13 11.72
N GLN A 226 -26.68 23.75 11.23
CA GLN A 226 -27.79 23.09 10.53
C GLN A 226 -27.70 23.27 9.01
N ILE A 227 -27.31 24.46 8.54
CA ILE A 227 -27.22 24.77 7.10
C ILE A 227 -25.93 25.55 6.84
N GLY A 228 -25.16 25.09 5.87
CA GLY A 228 -23.79 25.55 5.59
C GLY A 228 -22.83 24.37 5.66
N SER A 229 -21.69 24.55 6.32
CA SER A 229 -20.78 23.45 6.61
C SER A 229 -21.37 22.56 7.71
N LEU A 230 -21.69 21.31 7.37
CA LEU A 230 -22.29 20.32 8.27
C LEU A 230 -21.26 19.75 9.24
N TYR A 231 -21.75 19.23 10.37
CA TYR A 231 -20.93 18.69 11.48
C TYR A 231 -19.94 19.70 12.11
N MET A 232 -20.10 20.99 11.81
CA MET A 232 -19.41 22.08 12.49
C MET A 232 -20.08 22.43 13.82
N VAL A 233 -19.27 22.62 14.85
CA VAL A 233 -19.64 23.16 16.15
C VAL A 233 -18.80 24.39 16.47
N HIS A 234 -19.41 25.39 17.10
CA HIS A 234 -18.80 26.65 17.48
C HIS A 234 -18.99 26.91 18.99
N HIS A 235 -17.90 27.21 19.70
CA HIS A 235 -17.95 27.75 21.07
C HIS A 235 -17.49 29.20 21.07
N LEU A 236 -18.24 30.08 21.71
CA LEU A 236 -17.87 31.46 21.96
C LEU A 236 -17.63 31.63 23.47
N TRP A 237 -16.43 32.11 23.81
CA TRP A 237 -15.99 32.45 25.16
C TRP A 237 -15.69 33.95 25.24
N ALA A 238 -15.66 34.53 26.44
CA ALA A 238 -15.21 35.88 26.67
C ALA A 238 -14.31 35.95 27.91
N TYR A 239 -13.14 36.56 27.71
CA TYR A 239 -12.10 36.78 28.68
C TYR A 239 -11.90 38.29 28.89
N LYS A 240 -11.32 38.68 30.02
CA LYS A 240 -11.02 40.09 30.30
C LYS A 240 -9.80 40.57 29.48
N ASP A 241 -8.80 39.71 29.40
CA ASP A 241 -7.50 39.95 28.77
C ASP A 241 -6.81 38.60 28.47
N LEU A 242 -5.71 38.60 27.71
CA LEU A 242 -5.03 37.36 27.30
C LEU A 242 -4.41 36.59 28.49
N GLN A 243 -3.99 37.30 29.56
CA GLN A 243 -3.45 36.69 30.77
C GLN A 243 -4.55 35.90 31.50
N SER A 244 -5.73 36.51 31.68
CA SER A 244 -6.91 35.85 32.28
C SER A 244 -7.38 34.64 31.47
N ARG A 245 -7.18 34.65 30.13
CA ARG A 245 -7.46 33.52 29.23
C ARG A 245 -6.50 32.36 29.46
N GLU A 246 -5.21 32.63 29.59
CA GLU A 246 -4.19 31.62 29.92
C GLU A 246 -4.44 31.01 31.31
N GLU A 247 -4.60 31.86 32.33
CA GLU A 247 -4.85 31.44 33.71
C GLU A 247 -6.11 30.56 33.83
N THR A 248 -7.21 30.95 33.18
CA THR A 248 -8.46 30.17 33.18
C THR A 248 -8.30 28.83 32.44
N ARG A 249 -7.53 28.78 31.34
CA ARG A 249 -7.25 27.51 30.63
C ARG A 249 -6.35 26.58 31.45
N ASN A 250 -5.34 27.12 32.12
CA ASN A 250 -4.42 26.34 32.95
C ASN A 250 -5.11 25.86 34.24
N ALA A 251 -6.01 26.66 34.82
CA ALA A 251 -6.87 26.23 35.92
C ALA A 251 -7.79 25.06 35.52
N ALA A 252 -8.34 25.06 34.30
CA ALA A 252 -9.19 23.96 33.82
C ALA A 252 -8.48 22.58 33.85
N TRP A 253 -7.18 22.52 33.57
CA TRP A 253 -6.38 21.29 33.65
C TRP A 253 -6.20 20.74 35.08
N HIS A 254 -6.48 21.53 36.12
CA HIS A 254 -6.44 21.09 37.51
C HIS A 254 -7.76 20.46 37.98
N HIS A 255 -8.81 20.45 37.14
CA HIS A 255 -10.08 19.79 37.44
C HIS A 255 -10.11 18.33 36.95
N GLU A 256 -10.45 17.42 37.86
CA GLU A 256 -10.59 15.98 37.60
C GLU A 256 -11.60 15.70 36.47
N GLY A 257 -11.16 14.98 35.42
CA GLY A 257 -11.98 14.64 34.25
C GLY A 257 -11.95 15.67 33.11
N TRP A 258 -11.21 16.77 33.24
CA TRP A 258 -10.98 17.70 32.10
C TRP A 258 -10.13 17.06 30.99
N ASP A 259 -9.16 16.23 31.39
CA ASP A 259 -8.29 15.43 30.52
C ASP A 259 -9.09 14.45 29.64
N GLU A 260 -10.06 13.72 30.21
CA GLU A 260 -10.95 12.83 29.45
C GLU A 260 -11.73 13.62 28.38
N VAL A 261 -12.27 14.78 28.73
CA VAL A 261 -13.03 15.64 27.81
C VAL A 261 -12.17 16.08 26.63
N VAL A 262 -10.93 16.50 26.88
CA VAL A 262 -10.00 16.93 25.83
C VAL A 262 -9.68 15.75 24.90
N TYR A 263 -9.38 14.57 25.46
CA TYR A 263 -9.11 13.35 24.69
C TYR A 263 -10.29 12.96 23.78
N TYR A 264 -11.51 12.88 24.30
CA TYR A 264 -12.69 12.52 23.49
C TYR A 264 -13.08 13.63 22.50
N THR A 265 -12.78 14.90 22.79
CA THR A 265 -12.93 16.01 21.83
C THR A 265 -11.97 15.85 20.65
N GLY A 266 -10.73 15.44 20.91
CA GLY A 266 -9.73 15.12 19.89
C GLY A 266 -10.17 13.94 19.02
N ASP A 267 -10.46 12.78 19.62
CA ASP A 267 -10.85 11.58 18.85
C ASP A 267 -12.11 11.82 18.00
N SER A 268 -13.16 12.43 18.54
CA SER A 268 -14.41 12.65 17.77
C SER A 268 -14.32 13.69 16.63
N SER A 269 -13.18 14.38 16.50
CA SER A 269 -12.83 15.28 15.39
C SER A 269 -12.12 14.56 14.24
N ASP A 270 -12.12 15.15 13.04
CA ASP A 270 -11.68 14.45 11.82
C ASP A 270 -10.14 14.51 11.63
N SER A 271 -9.42 13.61 12.31
CA SER A 271 -7.95 13.48 12.28
C SER A 271 -7.42 12.90 10.95
N THR A 272 -7.62 13.65 9.86
CA THR A 272 -7.07 13.33 8.53
C THR A 272 -5.57 13.66 8.40
N HIS A 273 -4.74 13.37 9.40
CA HIS A 273 -3.28 13.19 9.30
C HIS A 273 -2.81 12.22 10.41
N GLY A 274 -2.32 11.04 10.02
CA GLY A 274 -1.76 10.08 10.96
C GLY A 274 -0.29 10.37 11.26
N VAL A 275 -0.02 10.98 12.41
CA VAL A 275 1.31 11.08 13.03
C VAL A 275 1.25 10.42 14.40
N GLN A 276 2.27 9.66 14.77
CA GLN A 276 2.35 9.05 16.09
C GLN A 276 2.74 10.12 17.12
N ASN A 277 1.91 10.30 18.15
CA ASN A 277 2.19 11.26 19.22
C ASN A 277 3.50 10.93 19.94
N ASN A 278 4.42 11.89 19.91
CA ASN A 278 5.39 12.16 20.96
C ASN A 278 5.55 13.69 21.02
N ASP A 279 5.08 14.27 22.11
CA ASP A 279 5.21 15.67 22.54
C ASP A 279 4.54 16.76 21.67
N SER A 280 3.87 17.71 22.35
CA SER A 280 3.12 18.89 21.85
C SER A 280 1.73 18.69 21.19
N ASP A 281 0.72 18.38 22.02
CA ASP A 281 -0.71 18.41 21.64
C ASP A 281 -1.31 19.85 21.63
N GLU A 282 -1.10 20.65 20.57
CA GLU A 282 -1.81 21.94 20.37
C GLU A 282 -2.43 22.17 18.97
N ASP A 283 -2.27 21.26 17.99
CA ASP A 283 -2.50 21.56 16.57
C ASP A 283 -3.95 21.44 16.02
N PHE A 284 -4.97 21.13 16.83
CA PHE A 284 -6.32 20.72 16.34
C PHE A 284 -7.49 21.67 16.66
N THR A 285 -7.24 22.93 17.06
CA THR A 285 -8.31 23.92 17.30
C THR A 285 -8.17 25.19 16.46
N SER A 286 -9.20 25.53 15.69
CA SER A 286 -9.32 26.90 15.16
C SER A 286 -9.79 27.84 16.26
N GLU A 287 -8.83 28.47 16.95
CA GLU A 287 -9.07 29.50 17.97
C GLU A 287 -9.03 30.88 17.30
N VAL A 288 -10.12 31.64 17.40
CA VAL A 288 -10.20 33.01 16.90
C VAL A 288 -10.39 33.96 18.07
N ALA A 289 -9.44 34.86 18.32
CA ALA A 289 -9.57 35.88 19.36
C ALA A 289 -9.90 37.25 18.75
N PHE A 290 -10.98 37.84 19.25
CA PHE A 290 -11.47 39.18 18.91
C PHE A 290 -11.30 40.11 20.11
N ALA A 291 -11.06 41.41 19.91
CA ALA A 291 -11.10 42.42 20.95
C ALA A 291 -11.78 43.69 20.45
N ASP A 292 -12.47 44.41 21.34
CA ASP A 292 -12.84 45.81 21.14
C ASP A 292 -11.61 46.71 21.37
N ASP A 293 -11.29 47.61 20.45
CA ASP A 293 -10.20 48.59 20.59
C ASP A 293 -10.74 50.03 20.56
N PRO A 294 -10.59 50.80 21.65
CA PRO A 294 -10.99 52.21 21.68
C PRO A 294 -10.09 53.18 20.89
N ASN A 295 -8.81 52.87 20.60
CA ASN A 295 -7.87 53.65 19.76
C ASN A 295 -6.42 53.03 19.75
N ARG A 296 -6.06 52.20 18.75
CA ARG A 296 -4.83 52.27 17.91
C ARG A 296 -3.53 52.87 18.52
N ASN A 297 -2.31 52.33 18.40
CA ASN A 297 -1.65 51.15 17.75
C ASN A 297 -0.12 51.25 18.16
N PRO A 298 0.92 50.65 17.54
CA PRO A 298 1.10 49.48 16.65
C PRO A 298 2.24 48.49 17.10
N LYS A 299 2.63 47.58 16.19
CA LYS A 299 3.69 46.53 16.25
C LYS A 299 3.26 45.18 16.88
N VAL A 300 3.66 43.99 16.42
CA VAL A 300 4.43 43.53 15.22
C VAL A 300 4.16 42.02 14.99
N ASN A 301 4.16 41.55 13.72
CA ASN A 301 4.34 40.18 13.16
C ASN A 301 3.94 38.90 13.94
N LEU A 302 3.30 37.90 13.27
CA LEU A 302 3.90 36.62 12.79
C LEU A 302 2.86 35.54 12.33
N ILE A 303 3.07 34.95 11.13
CA ILE A 303 2.81 33.58 10.57
C ILE A 303 1.66 32.70 11.20
N ILE A 304 0.71 32.09 10.44
CA ILE A 304 0.78 30.74 9.78
C ILE A 304 -0.16 30.60 8.54
N ARG A 305 0.17 29.66 7.64
CA ARG A 305 -0.56 29.28 6.39
C ARG A 305 -1.74 28.32 6.64
N ASN A 306 -2.86 28.43 5.90
CA ASN A 306 -3.13 27.50 4.76
C ASN A 306 -4.39 27.77 3.88
N SER A 307 -4.19 27.62 2.57
CA SER A 307 -5.07 27.02 1.53
C SER A 307 -6.58 27.33 1.44
N ILE A 308 -6.94 28.14 0.43
CA ILE A 308 -8.31 28.37 -0.07
C ILE A 308 -8.79 27.16 -0.90
N CYS A 309 -9.97 26.60 -0.58
CA CYS A 309 -10.58 25.52 -1.36
C CYS A 309 -11.74 26.02 -2.24
N ILE A 310 -11.48 26.25 -3.52
CA ILE A 310 -12.52 26.49 -4.53
C ILE A 310 -13.24 25.17 -4.82
N MET A 311 -14.58 25.13 -4.65
CA MET A 311 -15.38 23.96 -5.02
C MET A 311 -15.12 23.57 -6.48
N ALA A 312 -14.59 22.36 -6.69
CA ALA A 312 -14.34 21.82 -8.03
C ALA A 312 -15.66 21.48 -8.73
N ALA A 313 -15.77 21.80 -10.03
CA ALA A 313 -16.96 21.51 -10.84
C ALA A 313 -17.35 20.01 -10.82
N VAL A 314 -16.38 19.11 -10.67
CA VAL A 314 -16.60 17.67 -10.50
C VAL A 314 -17.43 17.34 -9.26
N LYS A 315 -17.25 18.05 -8.13
CA LYS A 315 -18.06 17.83 -6.93
C LYS A 315 -19.53 18.29 -7.10
N ALA A 316 -19.82 19.10 -8.11
CA ALA A 316 -21.20 19.41 -8.51
C ALA A 316 -21.83 18.28 -9.35
N LEU A 317 -21.03 17.49 -10.09
CA LEU A 317 -21.49 16.30 -10.83
C LEU A 317 -21.65 15.08 -9.90
N ASN A 318 -20.69 14.86 -9.00
CA ASN A 318 -20.75 13.80 -8.00
C ASN A 318 -20.25 14.32 -6.64
N PRO A 319 -21.14 14.56 -5.66
CA PRO A 319 -20.77 15.04 -4.33
C PRO A 319 -19.81 14.12 -3.55
N LYS A 320 -19.75 12.83 -3.92
CA LYS A 320 -18.87 11.81 -3.31
C LYS A 320 -17.55 11.61 -4.05
N ALA A 321 -17.26 12.36 -5.11
CA ALA A 321 -15.99 12.24 -5.82
C ALA A 321 -14.85 12.89 -5.04
N GLU A 322 -13.79 12.12 -4.80
CA GLU A 322 -12.51 12.64 -4.31
C GLU A 322 -11.68 13.10 -5.51
N VAL A 323 -11.06 14.28 -5.40
CA VAL A 323 -10.37 14.93 -6.51
C VAL A 323 -9.13 15.68 -6.00
N ALA A 324 -7.97 15.41 -6.61
CA ALA A 324 -6.78 16.26 -6.51
C ALA A 324 -6.53 16.93 -7.88
N ARG A 325 -6.23 18.23 -7.91
CA ARG A 325 -6.07 19.03 -9.14
C ARG A 325 -4.70 19.71 -9.26
N ALA A 326 -4.26 19.89 -10.50
CA ALA A 326 -3.02 20.52 -10.94
C ALA A 326 -1.82 20.15 -10.04
N GLN A 327 -1.26 21.13 -9.35
CA GLN A 327 -0.09 20.96 -8.48
C GLN A 327 -0.33 19.95 -7.34
N ALA A 328 -1.57 19.79 -6.84
CA ALA A 328 -1.87 18.80 -5.81
C ALA A 328 -1.88 17.36 -6.37
N ALA A 329 -2.36 17.16 -7.60
CA ALA A 329 -2.27 15.87 -8.29
C ALA A 329 -0.80 15.48 -8.53
N LEU A 330 -0.01 16.43 -9.01
CA LEU A 330 1.43 16.26 -9.20
C LEU A 330 2.16 15.95 -7.88
N ALA A 331 1.92 16.71 -6.81
CA ALA A 331 2.55 16.49 -5.51
C ALA A 331 2.23 15.09 -4.94
N VAL A 332 0.99 14.63 -5.06
CA VAL A 332 0.57 13.27 -4.69
C VAL A 332 1.30 12.20 -5.51
N ASN A 333 1.40 12.39 -6.83
CA ASN A 333 2.14 11.49 -7.73
C ASN A 333 3.63 11.39 -7.37
N ILE A 334 4.30 12.53 -7.18
CA ILE A 334 5.74 12.61 -6.87
C ILE A 334 6.03 12.06 -5.47
N SER A 335 5.18 12.36 -4.48
CA SER A 335 5.28 11.80 -3.12
C SER A 335 5.20 10.27 -3.13
N ALA A 336 4.23 9.70 -3.86
CA ALA A 336 4.10 8.25 -3.97
C ALA A 336 5.28 7.59 -4.70
N ALA A 337 5.82 8.23 -5.75
CA ALA A 337 7.00 7.73 -6.45
C ALA A 337 8.26 7.77 -5.57
N ARG A 338 8.47 8.86 -4.82
CA ARG A 338 9.56 8.99 -3.83
C ARG A 338 9.43 7.95 -2.71
N GLY A 339 8.22 7.74 -2.17
CA GLY A 339 7.97 6.72 -1.15
C GLY A 339 8.30 5.29 -1.63
N LEU A 340 7.96 4.96 -2.88
CA LEU A 340 8.31 3.65 -3.46
C LEU A 340 9.81 3.52 -3.77
N GLN A 341 10.44 4.60 -4.24
CA GLN A 341 11.90 4.71 -4.39
C GLN A 341 12.62 4.48 -3.05
N ASP A 342 12.14 5.07 -1.96
CA ASP A 342 12.76 4.96 -0.64
C ASP A 342 12.64 3.56 -0.01
N VAL A 343 11.56 2.82 -0.29
CA VAL A 343 11.45 1.40 0.09
C VAL A 343 12.47 0.55 -0.66
N LEU A 344 12.59 0.76 -1.98
CA LEU A 344 13.42 -0.09 -2.85
C LEU A 344 14.90 0.30 -2.93
N LYS A 345 15.30 1.54 -2.60
CA LYS A 345 16.71 1.99 -2.69
C LYS A 345 17.64 1.09 -1.89
N SER A 346 17.17 0.70 -0.71
CA SER A 346 17.90 -0.14 0.24
C SER A 346 18.11 -1.59 -0.22
N ASN A 347 17.57 -2.00 -1.37
CA ASN A 347 17.77 -3.33 -1.96
C ASN A 347 18.84 -3.34 -3.06
N LEU A 348 19.18 -2.18 -3.63
CA LEU A 348 20.03 -2.09 -4.83
C LEU A 348 21.47 -2.56 -4.56
N GLY A 349 22.00 -3.38 -5.46
CA GLY A 349 23.39 -3.85 -5.44
C GLY A 349 23.68 -4.95 -4.41
N PRO A 350 24.86 -5.60 -4.47
CA PRO A 350 25.21 -6.72 -3.59
C PRO A 350 25.20 -6.36 -2.10
N LYS A 351 25.57 -5.13 -1.72
CA LYS A 351 25.52 -4.64 -0.33
C LYS A 351 24.12 -4.24 0.15
N GLY A 352 23.12 -4.19 -0.73
CA GLY A 352 21.72 -3.90 -0.37
C GLY A 352 21.14 -4.89 0.65
N THR A 353 20.24 -4.39 1.50
CA THR A 353 19.50 -5.13 2.53
C THR A 353 18.44 -6.07 1.93
N MET A 354 18.13 -7.16 2.62
CA MET A 354 16.94 -7.97 2.34
C MET A 354 15.71 -7.40 3.06
N LYS A 355 14.53 -7.64 2.51
CA LYS A 355 13.24 -7.36 3.15
C LYS A 355 12.55 -8.66 3.54
N MET A 356 11.97 -8.66 4.73
CA MET A 356 11.10 -9.74 5.21
C MET A 356 9.64 -9.29 5.05
N LEU A 357 8.90 -10.01 4.22
CA LEU A 357 7.45 -9.87 4.11
C LEU A 357 6.78 -10.97 4.92
N VAL A 358 5.73 -10.59 5.65
CA VAL A 358 4.84 -11.51 6.36
C VAL A 358 3.46 -11.32 5.77
N SER A 359 2.92 -12.36 5.15
CA SER A 359 1.57 -12.35 4.59
C SER A 359 0.51 -12.39 5.71
N GLY A 360 -0.73 -12.00 5.40
CA GLY A 360 -1.85 -12.13 6.35
C GLY A 360 -2.16 -13.57 6.80
N ALA A 361 -1.62 -14.58 6.09
CA ALA A 361 -1.69 -15.99 6.45
C ALA A 361 -0.51 -16.46 7.33
N GLY A 362 0.45 -15.58 7.63
CA GLY A 362 1.67 -15.90 8.38
C GLY A 362 2.80 -16.55 7.57
N ASP A 363 2.67 -16.73 6.25
CA ASP A 363 3.81 -17.18 5.42
C ASP A 363 4.86 -16.06 5.35
N ILE A 364 6.12 -16.41 5.59
CA ILE A 364 7.27 -15.49 5.68
C ILE A 364 8.11 -15.64 4.42
N LYS A 365 8.30 -14.53 3.70
CA LYS A 365 9.11 -14.46 2.49
C LYS A 365 10.26 -13.48 2.69
N LEU A 366 11.49 -13.98 2.56
CA LEU A 366 12.69 -13.14 2.45
C LEU A 366 12.96 -12.87 0.98
N THR A 367 13.14 -11.62 0.61
CA THR A 367 13.54 -11.26 -0.75
C THR A 367 14.32 -9.95 -0.76
N LYS A 368 15.15 -9.81 -1.79
CA LYS A 368 15.83 -8.57 -2.17
C LYS A 368 15.39 -8.09 -3.55
N ASP A 369 14.69 -8.94 -4.31
CA ASP A 369 14.24 -8.60 -5.64
C ASP A 369 13.06 -7.61 -5.64
N GLY A 370 13.12 -6.64 -6.56
CA GLY A 370 12.10 -5.62 -6.73
C GLY A 370 10.77 -6.17 -7.24
N ASN A 371 10.78 -7.12 -8.19
CA ASN A 371 9.56 -7.68 -8.76
C ASN A 371 8.77 -8.45 -7.69
N VAL A 372 9.46 -9.32 -6.96
CA VAL A 372 8.86 -10.10 -5.87
C VAL A 372 8.25 -9.19 -4.81
N LEU A 373 8.93 -8.11 -4.42
CA LEU A 373 8.38 -7.16 -3.44
C LEU A 373 7.14 -6.43 -3.96
N LEU A 374 7.18 -5.93 -5.20
CA LEU A 374 6.10 -5.16 -5.79
C LEU A 374 4.83 -6.00 -6.03
N HIS A 375 4.98 -7.32 -6.23
CA HIS A 375 3.84 -8.24 -6.34
C HIS A 375 3.22 -8.66 -5.01
N GLU A 376 4.04 -8.85 -3.97
CA GLU A 376 3.58 -9.32 -2.65
C GLU A 376 3.04 -8.15 -1.78
N MET A 377 3.49 -6.92 -2.05
CA MET A 377 2.99 -5.72 -1.37
C MET A 377 1.59 -5.31 -1.86
N GLN A 378 0.67 -5.05 -0.92
CA GLN A 378 -0.67 -4.54 -1.22
C GLN A 378 -0.64 -3.03 -1.50
N ILE A 379 -0.22 -2.65 -2.71
CA ILE A 379 -0.06 -1.25 -3.12
C ILE A 379 -1.44 -0.60 -3.36
N GLN A 380 -1.86 0.29 -2.46
CA GLN A 380 -3.12 1.04 -2.56
C GLN A 380 -3.02 2.29 -3.46
N HIS A 381 -1.85 2.93 -3.52
CA HIS A 381 -1.70 4.20 -4.25
C HIS A 381 -1.68 3.97 -5.78
N PRO A 382 -2.52 4.67 -6.58
CA PRO A 382 -2.66 4.38 -8.01
C PRO A 382 -1.36 4.57 -8.78
N THR A 383 -0.61 5.64 -8.49
CA THR A 383 0.68 5.95 -9.14
C THR A 383 1.75 4.90 -8.82
N ALA A 384 1.81 4.41 -7.57
CA ALA A 384 2.72 3.35 -7.18
C ALA A 384 2.32 2.00 -7.83
N SER A 385 1.02 1.72 -7.98
CA SER A 385 0.53 0.54 -8.70
C SER A 385 0.88 0.61 -10.20
N LEU A 386 0.84 1.79 -10.81
CA LEU A 386 1.24 2.01 -12.20
C LEU A 386 2.75 1.78 -12.37
N ILE A 387 3.59 2.34 -11.49
CA ILE A 387 5.03 2.11 -11.48
C ILE A 387 5.36 0.62 -11.24
N ALA A 388 4.65 -0.05 -10.33
CA ALA A 388 4.83 -1.47 -10.05
C ALA A 388 4.59 -2.35 -11.29
N LYS A 389 3.50 -2.11 -12.04
CA LYS A 389 3.20 -2.84 -13.28
C LYS A 389 4.28 -2.68 -14.35
N VAL A 390 4.95 -1.53 -14.38
CA VAL A 390 6.06 -1.27 -15.32
C VAL A 390 7.32 -2.02 -14.89
N ALA A 391 7.59 -2.13 -13.59
CA ALA A 391 8.65 -2.98 -13.07
C ALA A 391 8.39 -4.47 -13.36
N THR A 392 7.14 -4.94 -13.24
CA THR A 392 6.75 -6.29 -13.68
C THR A 392 7.00 -6.49 -15.18
N ALA A 393 6.59 -5.55 -16.03
CA ALA A 393 6.83 -5.65 -17.47
C ALA A 393 8.32 -5.68 -17.84
N GLN A 394 9.17 -4.97 -17.09
CA GLN A 394 10.64 -5.06 -17.21
C GLN A 394 11.15 -6.46 -16.84
N ASP A 395 10.60 -7.08 -15.79
CA ASP A 395 10.96 -8.45 -15.38
C ASP A 395 10.54 -9.50 -16.41
N ASP A 396 9.33 -9.40 -16.94
CA ASP A 396 8.79 -10.35 -17.91
C ASP A 396 9.65 -10.42 -19.18
N ILE A 397 10.16 -9.27 -19.64
CA ILE A 397 11.02 -9.16 -20.83
C ILE A 397 12.49 -9.46 -20.53
N THR A 398 13.05 -8.90 -19.44
CA THR A 398 14.50 -8.91 -19.21
C THR A 398 14.94 -9.69 -17.96
N GLY A 399 14.10 -9.81 -16.94
CA GLY A 399 14.42 -10.50 -15.69
C GLY A 399 15.36 -9.81 -14.72
N ASP A 400 15.74 -8.56 -14.99
CA ASP A 400 16.58 -7.78 -14.08
C ASP A 400 16.31 -6.27 -14.26
N GLY A 401 16.88 -5.45 -13.39
CA GLY A 401 16.75 -3.99 -13.44
C GLY A 401 15.42 -3.44 -12.90
N THR A 402 14.57 -4.29 -12.29
CA THR A 402 13.26 -3.90 -11.74
C THR A 402 13.38 -2.85 -10.62
N THR A 403 14.31 -3.04 -9.69
CA THR A 403 14.67 -2.06 -8.65
C THR A 403 15.14 -0.75 -9.30
N SER A 404 16.10 -0.83 -10.22
CA SER A 404 16.66 0.34 -10.93
C SER A 404 15.61 1.16 -11.66
N ASN A 405 14.60 0.50 -12.26
CA ASN A 405 13.49 1.15 -12.95
C ASN A 405 12.67 2.06 -12.03
N VAL A 406 12.31 1.57 -10.84
CA VAL A 406 11.59 2.39 -9.85
C VAL A 406 12.45 3.52 -9.31
N LEU A 407 13.74 3.30 -9.08
CA LEU A 407 14.66 4.33 -8.59
C LEU A 407 14.84 5.48 -9.58
N ILE A 408 15.02 5.18 -10.87
CA ILE A 408 15.13 6.20 -11.92
C ILE A 408 13.80 6.93 -12.09
N ILE A 409 12.64 6.26 -12.08
CA ILE A 409 11.34 6.94 -12.18
C ILE A 409 11.13 7.90 -10.99
N GLY A 410 11.42 7.46 -9.76
CA GLY A 410 11.31 8.30 -8.57
C GLY A 410 12.23 9.52 -8.62
N GLU A 411 13.49 9.33 -9.04
CA GLU A 411 14.44 10.44 -9.15
C GLU A 411 14.11 11.38 -10.33
N LEU A 412 13.68 10.88 -11.50
CA LEU A 412 13.23 11.71 -12.62
C LEU A 412 12.08 12.63 -12.23
N LEU A 413 11.08 12.08 -11.53
CA LEU A 413 9.95 12.84 -11.01
C LEU A 413 10.40 13.86 -9.95
N LYS A 414 11.37 13.50 -9.11
CA LYS A 414 11.96 14.39 -8.10
C LYS A 414 12.79 15.53 -8.71
N GLN A 415 13.53 15.30 -9.79
CA GLN A 415 14.29 16.35 -10.49
C GLN A 415 13.35 17.25 -11.31
N ALA A 416 12.26 16.71 -11.88
CA ALA A 416 11.22 17.50 -12.53
C ALA A 416 10.49 18.45 -11.55
N ASP A 417 10.22 18.00 -10.32
CA ASP A 417 9.56 18.77 -9.26
C ASP A 417 10.22 20.12 -8.99
N LEU A 418 11.56 20.17 -9.03
CA LEU A 418 12.35 21.39 -8.81
C LEU A 418 11.99 22.46 -9.85
N TYR A 419 12.08 22.13 -11.13
CA TYR A 419 11.77 23.05 -12.22
C TYR A 419 10.27 23.39 -12.29
N ILE A 420 9.37 22.47 -11.92
CA ILE A 420 7.93 22.77 -11.86
C ILE A 420 7.62 23.73 -10.72
N SER A 421 8.31 23.60 -9.57
CA SER A 421 8.22 24.54 -8.45
C SER A 421 8.75 25.93 -8.79
N GLU A 422 9.72 26.04 -9.70
CA GLU A 422 10.17 27.30 -10.31
C GLU A 422 9.19 27.87 -11.36
N GLY A 423 8.10 27.17 -11.67
CA GLY A 423 7.05 27.59 -12.60
C GLY A 423 7.22 27.08 -14.04
N LEU A 424 8.06 26.08 -14.29
CA LEU A 424 8.16 25.44 -15.60
C LEU A 424 6.96 24.51 -15.87
N HIS A 425 6.35 24.65 -17.05
CA HIS A 425 5.22 23.80 -17.43
C HIS A 425 5.65 22.33 -17.64
N PRO A 426 5.01 21.33 -17.01
CA PRO A 426 5.46 19.92 -17.05
C PRO A 426 5.69 19.34 -18.46
N ARG A 427 4.88 19.78 -19.44
CA ARG A 427 5.03 19.39 -20.85
C ARG A 427 6.42 19.69 -21.44
N ILE A 428 7.08 20.77 -21.02
CA ILE A 428 8.42 21.16 -21.50
C ILE A 428 9.49 20.21 -20.92
N ILE A 429 9.28 19.72 -19.71
CA ILE A 429 10.16 18.73 -19.08
C ILE A 429 10.01 17.38 -19.78
N ALA A 430 8.78 16.94 -20.06
CA ALA A 430 8.51 15.72 -20.83
C ALA A 430 9.13 15.76 -22.24
N GLU A 431 9.10 16.91 -22.92
CA GLU A 431 9.81 17.12 -24.20
C GLU A 431 11.34 17.01 -24.04
N GLY A 432 11.90 17.60 -22.99
CA GLY A 432 13.32 17.47 -22.67
C GLY A 432 13.75 16.04 -22.28
N PHE A 433 12.88 15.29 -21.61
CA PHE A 433 13.08 13.87 -21.26
C PHE A 433 13.12 12.99 -22.51
N GLU A 434 12.24 13.22 -23.49
CA GLU A 434 12.24 12.47 -24.75
C GLU A 434 13.53 12.71 -25.55
N ALA A 435 13.95 13.97 -25.67
CA ALA A 435 15.23 14.33 -26.30
C ALA A 435 16.45 13.75 -25.56
N ALA A 436 16.41 13.70 -24.23
CA ALA A 436 17.47 13.11 -23.42
C ALA A 436 17.52 11.58 -23.58
N LYS A 437 16.38 10.89 -23.60
CA LYS A 437 16.28 9.45 -23.83
C LYS A 437 16.87 9.07 -25.19
N ASP A 438 16.51 9.77 -26.25
CA ASP A 438 17.04 9.48 -27.59
C ASP A 438 18.56 9.66 -27.64
N LYS A 439 19.10 10.68 -26.94
CA LYS A 439 20.56 10.83 -26.86
C LYS A 439 21.23 9.78 -25.96
N ALA A 440 20.59 9.38 -24.86
CA ALA A 440 21.08 8.32 -23.97
C ALA A 440 21.12 6.96 -24.69
N LEU A 441 20.12 6.66 -25.53
CA LEU A 441 20.10 5.47 -26.38
C LEU A 441 21.22 5.47 -27.42
N GLN A 442 21.55 6.62 -28.04
CA GLN A 442 22.73 6.72 -28.90
C GLN A 442 24.03 6.41 -28.13
N VAL A 443 24.19 6.99 -26.93
CA VAL A 443 25.37 6.73 -26.08
C VAL A 443 25.44 5.26 -25.68
N LEU A 444 24.31 4.58 -25.45
CA LEU A 444 24.25 3.14 -25.21
C LEU A 444 24.74 2.31 -26.41
N GLU A 445 24.45 2.73 -27.65
CA GLU A 445 25.02 2.09 -28.85
C GLU A 445 26.53 2.33 -28.99
N ASP A 446 27.02 3.51 -28.61
CA ASP A 446 28.44 3.90 -28.67
C ASP A 446 29.29 3.20 -27.57
N VAL A 447 28.69 2.96 -26.40
CA VAL A 447 29.37 2.46 -25.18
C VAL A 447 29.32 0.94 -25.04
N LYS A 448 28.40 0.24 -25.72
CA LYS A 448 28.27 -1.23 -25.61
C LYS A 448 29.55 -1.93 -26.09
N VAL A 449 29.97 -2.95 -25.36
CA VAL A 449 31.14 -3.75 -25.69
C VAL A 449 30.67 -5.02 -26.41
N THR A 450 30.75 -5.02 -27.74
CA THR A 450 30.54 -6.23 -28.56
C THR A 450 31.72 -7.17 -28.38
N ARG A 451 31.47 -8.38 -27.88
CA ARG A 451 32.45 -9.46 -27.70
C ARG A 451 31.82 -10.79 -28.08
N GLU A 452 32.64 -11.73 -28.52
CA GLU A 452 32.20 -13.12 -28.56
C GLU A 452 31.88 -13.60 -27.13
N MET A 453 30.69 -14.16 -26.93
CA MET A 453 30.20 -14.58 -25.62
C MET A 453 30.84 -15.90 -25.18
N GLY A 454 32.14 -15.83 -24.85
CA GLY A 454 32.89 -16.91 -24.24
C GLY A 454 32.45 -17.20 -22.80
N ARG A 455 32.71 -18.43 -22.32
CA ARG A 455 32.27 -18.93 -21.00
C ARG A 455 32.64 -17.98 -19.86
N GLU A 456 33.84 -17.40 -19.87
CA GLU A 456 34.35 -16.47 -18.85
C GLU A 456 33.56 -15.15 -18.79
N THR A 457 33.11 -14.62 -19.94
CA THR A 457 32.27 -13.42 -19.98
C THR A 457 30.87 -13.74 -19.44
N LEU A 458 30.32 -14.91 -19.78
CA LEU A 458 29.03 -15.36 -19.24
C LEU A 458 29.08 -15.62 -17.72
N ILE A 459 30.20 -16.15 -17.22
CA ILE A 459 30.49 -16.28 -15.77
C ILE A 459 30.47 -14.91 -15.09
N SER A 460 31.09 -13.91 -15.71
CA SER A 460 31.15 -12.55 -15.17
C SER A 460 29.77 -11.87 -15.13
N VAL A 461 28.93 -12.07 -16.15
CA VAL A 461 27.52 -11.61 -16.18
C VAL A 461 26.68 -12.33 -15.10
N ALA A 462 26.73 -13.67 -15.07
CA ALA A 462 26.00 -14.48 -14.08
C ALA A 462 26.39 -14.10 -12.64
N ARG A 463 27.69 -13.96 -12.37
CA ARG A 463 28.24 -13.51 -11.09
C ARG A 463 27.71 -12.13 -10.71
N THR A 464 27.66 -11.19 -11.66
CA THR A 464 27.17 -9.82 -11.44
C THR A 464 25.71 -9.85 -10.97
N SER A 465 24.82 -10.55 -11.70
CA SER A 465 23.40 -10.64 -11.33
C SER A 465 23.19 -11.42 -10.02
N LEU A 466 23.80 -12.61 -9.87
CA LEU A 466 23.64 -13.48 -8.69
C LEU A 466 24.11 -12.81 -7.39
N ARG A 467 25.25 -12.10 -7.42
CA ARG A 467 25.78 -11.38 -6.23
C ARG A 467 24.83 -10.28 -5.74
N THR A 468 23.89 -9.79 -6.55
CA THR A 468 22.86 -8.85 -6.05
C THR A 468 21.84 -9.53 -5.15
N LYS A 469 21.51 -10.81 -5.38
CA LYS A 469 20.38 -11.52 -4.75
C LYS A 469 20.78 -12.46 -3.60
N VAL A 470 21.98 -13.05 -3.64
CA VAL A 470 22.50 -14.00 -2.64
C VAL A 470 23.92 -13.64 -2.16
N HIS A 471 24.39 -14.29 -1.09
CA HIS A 471 25.75 -14.12 -0.57
C HIS A 471 26.81 -14.48 -1.61
N ALA A 472 27.96 -13.77 -1.62
CA ALA A 472 28.96 -13.86 -2.69
C ALA A 472 29.52 -15.27 -2.91
N GLU A 473 29.81 -16.01 -1.84
CA GLU A 473 30.34 -17.38 -1.90
C GLU A 473 29.34 -18.36 -2.55
N LEU A 474 28.06 -18.23 -2.20
CA LEU A 474 26.99 -19.00 -2.86
C LEU A 474 26.75 -18.53 -4.30
N ALA A 475 26.87 -17.23 -4.58
CA ALA A 475 26.77 -16.69 -5.94
C ALA A 475 27.85 -17.28 -6.86
N ASP A 476 29.09 -17.39 -6.38
CA ASP A 476 30.20 -17.95 -7.19
C ASP A 476 30.02 -19.45 -7.47
N LEU A 477 29.47 -20.24 -6.52
CA LEU A 477 29.05 -21.63 -6.78
C LEU A 477 27.94 -21.71 -7.83
N LEU A 478 26.88 -20.90 -7.68
CA LEU A 478 25.72 -20.89 -8.57
C LEU A 478 26.10 -20.40 -9.98
N THR A 479 27.09 -19.52 -10.10
CA THR A 479 27.55 -18.92 -11.36
C THR A 479 27.96 -19.99 -12.37
N GLU A 480 28.81 -20.93 -11.97
CA GLU A 480 29.26 -22.03 -12.84
C GLU A 480 28.07 -22.91 -13.29
N ALA A 481 27.17 -23.23 -12.36
CA ALA A 481 26.00 -24.07 -12.61
C ALA A 481 24.99 -23.39 -13.56
N VAL A 482 24.75 -22.09 -13.40
CA VAL A 482 23.85 -21.29 -14.25
C VAL A 482 24.40 -21.18 -15.68
N VAL A 483 25.70 -20.89 -15.84
CA VAL A 483 26.31 -20.78 -17.17
C VAL A 483 26.34 -22.13 -17.89
N ASP A 484 26.77 -23.21 -17.22
CA ASP A 484 26.75 -24.55 -17.81
C ASP A 484 25.32 -25.02 -18.15
N ALA A 485 24.31 -24.62 -17.38
CA ALA A 485 22.91 -24.92 -17.70
C ALA A 485 22.45 -24.25 -19.00
N VAL A 486 22.74 -22.95 -19.18
CA VAL A 486 22.38 -22.22 -20.41
C VAL A 486 23.17 -22.74 -21.61
N LEU A 487 24.45 -23.08 -21.44
CA LEU A 487 25.27 -23.66 -22.50
C LEU A 487 24.79 -25.06 -22.93
N ALA A 488 24.24 -25.86 -22.02
CA ALA A 488 23.69 -27.19 -22.34
C ALA A 488 22.38 -27.13 -23.16
N ILE A 489 21.53 -26.14 -22.93
CA ILE A 489 20.27 -25.95 -23.69
C ILE A 489 20.49 -25.22 -25.02
N LYS A 490 21.62 -24.50 -25.18
CA LYS A 490 21.91 -23.69 -26.36
C LYS A 490 22.08 -24.55 -27.61
N LYS A 491 21.20 -24.36 -28.58
CA LYS A 491 21.32 -24.92 -29.94
C LYS A 491 21.82 -23.84 -30.90
N PRO A 492 22.54 -24.19 -31.99
CA PRO A 492 22.81 -23.25 -33.06
C PRO A 492 21.51 -22.87 -33.77
N ASN A 493 21.34 -21.57 -34.06
CA ASN A 493 20.23 -20.99 -34.83
C ASN A 493 18.81 -21.12 -34.24
N GLU A 494 18.65 -21.49 -32.97
CA GLU A 494 17.36 -21.52 -32.25
C GLU A 494 17.45 -20.58 -31.03
N PRO A 495 16.41 -19.77 -30.72
CA PRO A 495 16.41 -18.93 -29.51
C PRO A 495 16.45 -19.78 -28.23
N ILE A 496 16.98 -19.21 -27.14
CA ILE A 496 17.21 -19.97 -25.90
C ILE A 496 15.91 -20.10 -25.11
N ASP A 497 15.42 -21.32 -24.94
CA ASP A 497 14.27 -21.61 -24.09
C ASP A 497 14.68 -22.04 -22.67
N LEU A 498 14.46 -21.14 -21.72
CA LEU A 498 14.73 -21.36 -20.30
C LEU A 498 13.78 -22.38 -19.64
N PHE A 499 12.63 -22.72 -20.23
CA PHE A 499 11.76 -23.78 -19.70
C PHE A 499 12.45 -25.15 -19.68
N MET A 500 13.50 -25.33 -20.50
CA MET A 500 14.32 -26.55 -20.56
C MET A 500 15.29 -26.70 -19.39
N VAL A 501 15.48 -25.65 -18.58
CA VAL A 501 16.13 -25.73 -17.26
C VAL A 501 15.04 -25.93 -16.21
N GLU A 502 14.94 -27.10 -15.60
CA GLU A 502 14.12 -27.26 -14.39
C GLU A 502 14.90 -26.74 -13.17
N ILE A 503 14.24 -25.96 -12.33
CA ILE A 503 14.75 -25.61 -11.00
C ILE A 503 13.99 -26.48 -9.99
N MET A 504 14.69 -27.48 -9.45
CA MET A 504 14.16 -28.39 -8.43
C MET A 504 14.63 -27.95 -7.06
N GLU A 505 13.72 -27.87 -6.09
CA GLU A 505 14.03 -27.58 -4.70
C GLU A 505 14.12 -28.89 -3.91
N MET A 506 15.14 -29.05 -3.06
CA MET A 506 15.23 -30.16 -2.10
C MET A 506 15.67 -29.63 -0.74
N LYS A 507 14.83 -29.82 0.28
CA LYS A 507 15.14 -29.42 1.66
C LYS A 507 16.35 -30.22 2.16
N HIS A 508 17.47 -29.57 2.42
CA HIS A 508 18.69 -30.22 2.90
C HIS A 508 19.39 -29.34 3.95
N LYS A 509 20.29 -29.88 4.77
CA LYS A 509 20.89 -29.10 5.88
C LYS A 509 21.67 -27.86 5.41
N THR A 510 22.12 -27.85 4.16
CA THR A 510 23.12 -26.95 3.59
C THR A 510 22.73 -26.55 2.17
N GLU A 511 22.84 -25.25 1.88
CA GLU A 511 22.55 -24.64 0.58
C GLU A 511 23.71 -24.75 -0.42
N SER A 512 24.95 -24.82 0.08
CA SER A 512 26.19 -24.97 -0.71
C SER A 512 26.30 -26.31 -1.45
N ASP A 513 25.40 -27.26 -1.20
CA ASP A 513 25.34 -28.53 -1.92
C ASP A 513 24.48 -28.44 -3.21
N THR A 514 24.06 -27.23 -3.60
CA THR A 514 23.33 -26.98 -4.85
C THR A 514 24.16 -27.39 -6.08
N GLN A 515 23.56 -28.16 -7.00
CA GLN A 515 24.29 -28.80 -8.11
C GLN A 515 23.53 -28.74 -9.44
N LEU A 516 24.28 -28.61 -10.55
CA LEU A 516 23.76 -28.83 -11.90
C LEU A 516 23.75 -30.32 -12.22
N ILE A 517 22.58 -30.83 -12.61
CA ILE A 517 22.38 -32.21 -13.05
C ILE A 517 22.13 -32.18 -14.56
N ARG A 518 23.03 -32.85 -15.29
CA ARG A 518 22.96 -33.02 -16.75
C ARG A 518 21.95 -34.12 -17.10
N GLY A 519 20.68 -33.80 -16.88
CA GLY A 519 19.52 -34.67 -16.99
C GLY A 519 18.34 -34.13 -16.18
N LEU A 520 17.46 -35.01 -15.66
CA LEU A 520 16.24 -34.60 -14.97
C LEU A 520 16.15 -35.14 -13.53
N VAL A 521 15.69 -34.30 -12.60
CA VAL A 521 15.22 -34.75 -11.27
C VAL A 521 13.69 -34.77 -11.23
N LEU A 522 13.13 -35.84 -10.71
CA LEU A 522 11.70 -36.01 -10.41
C LEU A 522 11.47 -35.93 -8.91
N ASP A 523 10.38 -35.28 -8.50
CA ASP A 523 9.94 -35.08 -7.12
C ASP A 523 9.18 -36.28 -6.53
N HIS A 524 9.34 -37.46 -7.15
CA HIS A 524 8.75 -38.72 -6.73
C HIS A 524 9.67 -39.89 -7.10
N GLY A 525 9.59 -40.95 -6.30
CA GLY A 525 10.31 -42.21 -6.49
C GLY A 525 9.40 -43.42 -6.68
N ALA A 526 10.02 -44.59 -6.75
CA ALA A 526 9.34 -45.86 -6.82
C ALA A 526 8.47 -46.07 -5.57
N ARG A 527 7.25 -46.58 -5.76
CA ARG A 527 6.30 -46.80 -4.65
C ARG A 527 6.32 -48.23 -4.10
N HIS A 528 6.75 -49.20 -4.90
CA HIS A 528 6.89 -50.60 -4.47
C HIS A 528 8.27 -50.81 -3.81
N PRO A 529 8.37 -51.51 -2.67
CA PRO A 529 9.64 -51.68 -1.94
C PRO A 529 10.69 -52.48 -2.73
N ASP A 530 10.27 -53.49 -3.49
CA ASP A 530 11.19 -54.38 -4.22
C ASP A 530 11.69 -53.80 -5.56
N MET A 531 11.26 -52.58 -5.94
CA MET A 531 11.81 -51.91 -7.12
C MET A 531 13.25 -51.46 -6.86
N LYS A 532 14.12 -51.66 -7.87
CA LYS A 532 15.54 -51.30 -7.79
C LYS A 532 15.70 -49.80 -7.51
N LYS A 533 16.40 -49.46 -6.41
CA LYS A 533 16.69 -48.06 -6.04
C LYS A 533 17.78 -47.40 -6.89
N ARG A 534 18.65 -48.19 -7.53
CA ARG A 534 19.70 -47.70 -8.44
C ARG A 534 19.74 -48.62 -9.66
N VAL A 535 19.90 -47.99 -10.80
CA VAL A 535 19.82 -48.59 -12.13
C VAL A 535 20.88 -47.95 -13.01
N GLU A 536 21.70 -48.76 -13.65
CA GLU A 536 22.74 -48.32 -14.59
C GLU A 536 22.35 -48.78 -16.00
N ASP A 537 22.74 -48.01 -17.01
CA ASP A 537 22.38 -48.20 -18.43
C ASP A 537 20.87 -48.47 -18.65
N ALA A 538 20.06 -47.44 -18.42
CA ALA A 538 18.61 -47.52 -18.39
C ALA A 538 17.97 -47.04 -19.70
N TYR A 539 17.11 -47.88 -20.28
CA TYR A 539 16.09 -47.44 -21.23
C TYR A 539 14.89 -46.84 -20.48
N ILE A 540 14.44 -45.68 -20.94
CA ILE A 540 13.34 -44.93 -20.33
C ILE A 540 12.14 -44.94 -21.28
N LEU A 541 11.05 -45.58 -20.85
CA LEU A 541 9.74 -45.48 -21.48
C LEU A 541 8.94 -44.34 -20.85
N THR A 542 8.74 -43.26 -21.60
CA THR A 542 7.81 -42.18 -21.24
C THR A 542 6.42 -42.46 -21.80
N CYS A 543 5.40 -42.55 -20.95
CA CYS A 543 4.02 -42.79 -21.40
C CYS A 543 2.94 -41.97 -20.66
N ASN A 544 1.77 -41.85 -21.29
CA ASN A 544 0.58 -41.17 -20.77
C ASN A 544 -0.66 -42.09 -20.76
N VAL A 545 -0.44 -43.39 -20.53
CA VAL A 545 -1.50 -44.42 -20.52
C VAL A 545 -1.89 -44.74 -19.09
N SER A 546 -3.18 -44.96 -18.81
CA SER A 546 -3.57 -45.43 -17.49
C SER A 546 -3.17 -46.88 -17.27
N LEU A 547 -2.37 -47.11 -16.24
CA LEU A 547 -2.11 -48.43 -15.67
C LEU A 547 -2.80 -48.54 -14.31
N GLU A 548 -3.92 -47.85 -14.13
CA GLU A 548 -4.81 -47.99 -12.98
C GLU A 548 -6.26 -48.19 -13.44
N TYR A 549 -7.09 -48.71 -12.54
CA TYR A 549 -8.52 -48.95 -12.78
C TYR A 549 -9.24 -47.63 -13.13
N GLU A 550 -9.57 -47.46 -14.41
CA GLU A 550 -10.39 -46.36 -14.91
C GLU A 550 -11.87 -46.76 -14.84
N LYS A 551 -12.70 -45.91 -14.23
CA LYS A 551 -14.15 -46.00 -14.43
C LYS A 551 -14.47 -45.54 -15.85
N THR A 552 -15.47 -46.15 -16.47
CA THR A 552 -15.99 -45.72 -17.77
C THR A 552 -16.52 -44.29 -17.72
N GLU A 553 -16.28 -43.51 -18.77
CA GLU A 553 -16.72 -42.10 -18.84
C GLU A 553 -18.26 -41.99 -18.91
N VAL A 554 -18.90 -42.90 -19.63
CA VAL A 554 -20.35 -43.15 -19.53
C VAL A 554 -20.59 -43.96 -18.25
N ASN A 555 -21.60 -43.59 -17.47
CA ASN A 555 -22.01 -44.34 -16.27
C ASN A 555 -22.50 -45.77 -16.63
N SER A 556 -21.58 -46.73 -16.75
CA SER A 556 -21.94 -48.15 -16.89
C SER A 556 -22.05 -48.79 -15.51
N GLY A 557 -23.29 -49.08 -15.10
CA GLY A 557 -23.56 -49.94 -13.95
C GLY A 557 -23.59 -51.40 -14.38
N PHE A 558 -22.69 -52.23 -13.84
CA PHE A 558 -22.77 -53.67 -14.02
C PHE A 558 -23.84 -54.27 -13.11
N PHE A 559 -24.90 -54.82 -13.71
CA PHE A 559 -25.89 -55.63 -13.00
C PHE A 559 -25.50 -57.10 -13.07
N TYR A 560 -25.25 -57.72 -11.92
CA TYR A 560 -24.97 -59.16 -11.77
C TYR A 560 -26.00 -59.78 -10.82
N LYS A 561 -26.35 -61.05 -11.04
CA LYS A 561 -27.29 -61.80 -10.21
C LYS A 561 -26.60 -62.86 -9.34
N SER A 562 -25.43 -63.35 -9.76
CA SER A 562 -24.64 -64.33 -9.02
C SER A 562 -23.29 -63.76 -8.56
N ALA A 563 -22.69 -64.40 -7.53
CA ALA A 563 -21.34 -64.06 -7.08
C ALA A 563 -20.28 -64.37 -8.15
N ASP A 564 -20.44 -65.48 -8.88
CA ASP A 564 -19.54 -65.92 -9.95
C ASP A 564 -19.50 -64.93 -11.13
N GLU A 565 -20.65 -64.35 -11.50
CA GLU A 565 -20.71 -63.26 -12.50
C GLU A 565 -19.90 -62.05 -12.05
N ARG A 566 -20.05 -61.64 -10.78
CA ARG A 566 -19.29 -60.52 -10.20
C ARG A 566 -17.79 -60.78 -10.24
N GLU A 567 -17.34 -61.99 -9.89
CA GLU A 567 -15.91 -62.33 -9.91
C GLU A 567 -15.35 -62.35 -11.34
N LYS A 568 -16.12 -62.86 -12.31
CA LYS A 568 -15.73 -62.84 -13.74
C LYS A 568 -15.61 -61.41 -14.28
N LEU A 569 -16.51 -60.51 -13.91
CA LEU A 569 -16.44 -59.09 -14.30
C LEU A 569 -15.20 -58.41 -13.72
N VAL A 570 -14.92 -58.57 -12.43
CA VAL A 570 -13.71 -58.02 -11.78
C VAL A 570 -12.43 -58.57 -12.41
N LYS A 571 -12.41 -59.85 -12.82
CA LYS A 571 -11.28 -60.44 -13.57
C LYS A 571 -11.16 -59.85 -14.99
N ALA A 572 -12.27 -59.61 -15.68
CA ALA A 572 -12.25 -59.02 -17.02
C ALA A 572 -11.74 -57.56 -17.01
N GLU A 573 -12.17 -56.75 -16.04
CA GLU A 573 -11.67 -55.38 -15.83
C GLU A 573 -10.16 -55.36 -15.54
N ARG A 574 -9.67 -56.28 -14.70
CA ARG A 574 -8.23 -56.45 -14.42
C ARG A 574 -7.45 -56.89 -15.65
N LYS A 575 -7.97 -57.85 -16.42
CA LYS A 575 -7.31 -58.40 -17.61
C LYS A 575 -6.93 -57.30 -18.61
N PHE A 576 -7.77 -56.27 -18.76
CA PHE A 576 -7.48 -55.10 -19.61
C PHE A 576 -6.23 -54.31 -19.17
N ILE A 577 -5.99 -54.19 -17.86
CA ILE A 577 -4.80 -53.53 -17.30
C ILE A 577 -3.60 -54.48 -17.41
N GLU A 578 -3.78 -55.77 -17.10
CA GLU A 578 -2.76 -56.81 -17.24
C GLU A 578 -2.26 -56.91 -18.68
N GLU A 579 -3.13 -56.84 -19.69
CA GLU A 579 -2.76 -56.81 -21.12
C GLU A 579 -1.92 -55.58 -21.49
N ARG A 580 -2.17 -54.42 -20.89
CA ARG A 580 -1.32 -53.21 -21.04
C ARG A 580 0.05 -53.43 -20.39
N VAL A 581 0.10 -53.91 -19.15
CA VAL A 581 1.37 -54.17 -18.44
C VAL A 581 2.19 -55.23 -19.17
N GLN A 582 1.55 -56.30 -19.68
CA GLN A 582 2.23 -57.38 -20.41
C GLN A 582 2.88 -56.90 -21.71
N LYS A 583 2.30 -55.90 -22.40
CA LYS A 583 2.94 -55.26 -23.57
C LYS A 583 4.21 -54.50 -23.20
N ILE A 584 4.23 -53.82 -22.06
CA ILE A 584 5.43 -53.15 -21.52
C ILE A 584 6.50 -54.19 -21.14
N ILE A 585 6.12 -55.27 -20.46
CA ILE A 585 7.02 -56.38 -20.11
C ILE A 585 7.58 -57.03 -21.39
N ALA A 586 6.76 -57.23 -22.42
CA ALA A 586 7.19 -57.75 -23.70
C ALA A 586 8.19 -56.82 -24.42
N LEU A 587 8.02 -55.48 -24.33
CA LEU A 587 9.01 -54.52 -24.84
C LEU A 587 10.32 -54.63 -24.07
N LYS A 588 10.27 -54.63 -22.72
CA LYS A 588 11.44 -54.81 -21.85
C LYS A 588 12.19 -56.10 -22.19
N ASN A 589 11.50 -57.22 -22.38
CA ASN A 589 12.13 -58.51 -22.74
C ASN A 589 12.72 -58.53 -24.17
N LYS A 590 12.21 -57.71 -25.12
CA LYS A 590 12.81 -57.55 -26.45
C LYS A 590 14.12 -56.75 -26.43
N VAL A 591 14.23 -55.76 -25.53
CA VAL A 591 15.32 -54.77 -25.54
C VAL A 591 16.41 -55.09 -24.50
N CYS A 592 16.04 -55.69 -23.37
CA CYS A 592 16.91 -56.07 -22.26
C CYS A 592 17.18 -57.59 -22.22
N ALA A 593 17.30 -58.24 -23.38
CA ALA A 593 17.66 -59.66 -23.46
C ALA A 593 19.09 -59.92 -22.92
N ASP A 594 19.99 -58.94 -23.09
CA ASP A 594 21.30 -58.91 -22.46
C ASP A 594 21.18 -58.37 -21.03
N ASN A 595 21.55 -59.18 -20.04
CA ASN A 595 21.30 -58.98 -18.59
C ASN A 595 21.91 -57.70 -17.96
N ASN A 596 22.63 -56.89 -18.73
CA ASN A 596 23.30 -55.66 -18.28
C ASN A 596 22.44 -54.40 -18.43
N LYS A 597 21.41 -54.41 -19.29
CA LYS A 597 20.60 -53.22 -19.57
C LYS A 597 19.31 -53.22 -18.77
N ALA A 598 18.93 -52.06 -18.26
CA ALA A 598 17.76 -51.94 -17.40
C ALA A 598 16.64 -51.11 -18.05
N PHE A 599 15.47 -51.13 -17.40
CA PHE A 599 14.24 -50.56 -17.95
C PHE A 599 13.48 -49.77 -16.89
N VAL A 600 13.13 -48.53 -17.22
CA VAL A 600 12.45 -47.57 -16.33
C VAL A 600 11.20 -47.06 -17.06
N VAL A 601 10.05 -47.11 -16.39
CA VAL A 601 8.77 -46.61 -16.91
C VAL A 601 8.42 -45.32 -16.17
N ILE A 602 8.19 -44.24 -16.89
CA ILE A 602 7.76 -42.95 -16.35
C ILE A 602 6.38 -42.63 -16.94
N ASN A 603 5.35 -42.84 -16.12
CA ASN A 603 3.97 -42.63 -16.52
C ASN A 603 3.41 -41.30 -15.97
N GLN A 604 2.80 -40.51 -16.84
CA GLN A 604 2.02 -39.32 -16.46
C GLN A 604 0.74 -39.68 -15.70
N LYS A 605 0.10 -40.82 -16.02
CA LYS A 605 -1.08 -41.32 -15.31
C LYS A 605 -0.68 -42.18 -14.10
N GLY A 606 -1.69 -42.68 -13.38
CA GLY A 606 -1.46 -43.58 -12.24
C GLY A 606 -1.06 -45.00 -12.66
N ILE A 607 -0.54 -45.72 -11.68
CA ILE A 607 -0.23 -47.15 -11.74
C ILE A 607 -0.80 -47.77 -10.45
N ASP A 608 -1.62 -48.82 -10.60
CA ASP A 608 -2.23 -49.53 -9.48
C ASP A 608 -1.25 -50.51 -8.80
N PRO A 609 -1.54 -50.98 -7.57
CA PRO A 609 -0.65 -51.88 -6.84
C PRO A 609 -0.32 -53.18 -7.59
N PHE A 610 -1.28 -53.85 -8.24
CA PHE A 610 -1.01 -55.13 -8.92
C PHE A 610 -0.09 -54.92 -10.14
N SER A 611 -0.27 -53.81 -10.87
CA SER A 611 0.65 -53.41 -11.94
C SER A 611 2.05 -53.07 -11.41
N LEU A 612 2.14 -52.42 -10.24
CA LEU A 612 3.44 -52.17 -9.59
C LEU A 612 4.13 -53.48 -9.17
N ASP A 613 3.41 -54.43 -8.57
CA ASP A 613 3.94 -55.75 -8.18
C ASP A 613 4.44 -56.53 -9.41
N ALA A 614 3.69 -56.49 -10.53
CA ALA A 614 4.08 -57.15 -11.78
C ALA A 614 5.35 -56.54 -12.38
N LEU A 615 5.44 -55.21 -12.44
CA LEU A 615 6.63 -54.50 -12.92
C LEU A 615 7.84 -54.70 -11.98
N ALA A 616 7.62 -54.77 -10.67
CA ALA A 616 8.67 -55.01 -9.68
C ALA A 616 9.28 -56.42 -9.79
N LYS A 617 8.45 -57.45 -10.01
CA LYS A 617 8.92 -58.84 -10.28
C LYS A 617 9.82 -58.91 -11.51
N GLU A 618 9.52 -58.12 -12.53
CA GLU A 618 10.33 -57.98 -13.75
C GLU A 618 11.55 -57.06 -13.57
N GLY A 619 11.76 -56.48 -12.38
CA GLY A 619 12.87 -55.58 -12.08
C GLY A 619 12.76 -54.21 -12.76
N ILE A 620 11.58 -53.84 -13.26
CA ILE A 620 11.29 -52.54 -13.87
C ILE A 620 11.03 -51.51 -12.77
N VAL A 621 11.71 -50.36 -12.85
CA VAL A 621 11.40 -49.22 -11.97
C VAL A 621 10.24 -48.45 -12.57
N ALA A 622 9.11 -48.39 -11.87
CA ALA A 622 7.91 -47.72 -12.36
C ALA A 622 7.58 -46.46 -11.54
N LEU A 623 7.57 -45.32 -12.22
CA LEU A 623 7.17 -44.01 -11.72
C LEU A 623 5.77 -43.68 -12.23
N ARG A 624 4.92 -43.16 -11.33
CA ARG A 624 3.52 -42.83 -11.60
C ARG A 624 3.23 -41.37 -11.30
N ARG A 625 2.27 -40.79 -12.02
CA ARG A 625 1.80 -39.41 -11.86
C ARG A 625 2.89 -38.36 -12.11
N ALA A 626 3.75 -38.62 -13.10
CA ALA A 626 4.74 -37.66 -13.55
C ALA A 626 4.08 -36.37 -14.09
N LYS A 627 4.66 -35.20 -13.78
CA LYS A 627 4.15 -33.91 -14.26
C LYS A 627 4.30 -33.82 -15.78
N ARG A 628 3.26 -33.36 -16.49
CA ARG A 628 3.28 -33.19 -17.96
C ARG A 628 4.54 -32.46 -18.47
N ARG A 629 4.92 -31.34 -17.85
CA ARG A 629 6.13 -30.57 -18.19
C ARG A 629 7.44 -31.38 -18.11
N ASN A 630 7.47 -32.41 -17.27
CA ASN A 630 8.64 -33.29 -17.14
C ASN A 630 8.70 -34.30 -18.29
N MET A 631 7.56 -34.65 -18.92
CA MET A 631 7.55 -35.55 -20.09
C MET A 631 8.27 -34.90 -21.28
N GLU A 632 7.96 -33.64 -21.57
CA GLU A 632 8.62 -32.84 -22.63
C GLU A 632 10.13 -32.68 -22.36
N ARG A 633 10.52 -32.52 -21.10
CA ARG A 633 11.95 -32.48 -20.70
C ARG A 633 12.63 -33.85 -20.79
N LEU A 634 11.95 -34.94 -20.45
CA LEU A 634 12.48 -36.30 -20.56
C LEU A 634 12.76 -36.70 -22.01
N THR A 635 11.87 -36.34 -22.95
CA THR A 635 12.10 -36.61 -24.38
C THR A 635 13.32 -35.82 -24.88
N LEU A 636 13.50 -34.57 -24.45
CA LEU A 636 14.65 -33.73 -24.83
C LEU A 636 15.97 -34.11 -24.12
N ALA A 637 15.91 -34.58 -22.87
CA ALA A 637 17.10 -35.01 -22.13
C ALA A 637 17.57 -36.42 -22.57
N CYS A 638 16.64 -37.36 -22.72
CA CYS A 638 16.94 -38.79 -22.92
C CYS A 638 16.77 -39.25 -24.38
N GLY A 639 16.18 -38.43 -25.26
CA GLY A 639 16.00 -38.72 -26.68
C GLY A 639 14.79 -39.59 -27.05
N GLY A 640 13.97 -40.00 -26.07
CA GLY A 640 12.80 -40.87 -26.30
C GLY A 640 11.56 -40.14 -26.82
N ILE A 641 10.53 -40.90 -27.19
CA ILE A 641 9.22 -40.40 -27.65
C ILE A 641 8.18 -40.63 -26.56
N ALA A 642 7.36 -39.61 -26.26
CA ALA A 642 6.27 -39.74 -25.29
C ALA A 642 5.08 -40.52 -25.87
N MET A 643 4.84 -41.73 -25.38
CA MET A 643 3.86 -42.66 -25.94
C MET A 643 2.46 -42.49 -25.32
N ASN A 644 1.45 -42.31 -26.18
CA ASN A 644 0.04 -42.17 -25.78
C ASN A 644 -0.74 -43.51 -25.81
N SER A 645 -0.21 -44.55 -26.46
CA SER A 645 -0.75 -45.91 -26.45
C SER A 645 0.35 -46.92 -26.13
N VAL A 646 -0.04 -48.11 -25.66
CA VAL A 646 0.83 -49.27 -25.40
C VAL A 646 0.90 -50.20 -26.61
N ASP A 647 0.05 -50.00 -27.61
CA ASP A 647 -0.04 -50.86 -28.79
C ASP A 647 1.10 -50.59 -29.78
N ASP A 648 1.46 -49.32 -29.96
CA ASP A 648 2.50 -48.86 -30.90
C ASP A 648 3.91 -48.86 -30.30
N LEU A 649 4.18 -49.70 -29.29
CA LEU A 649 5.45 -49.74 -28.59
C LEU A 649 6.56 -50.39 -29.44
N THR A 650 7.47 -49.56 -29.94
CA THR A 650 8.71 -49.99 -30.60
C THR A 650 9.96 -49.67 -29.76
N PRO A 651 11.10 -50.36 -29.97
CA PRO A 651 12.35 -50.01 -29.29
C PRO A 651 12.85 -48.58 -29.58
N GLU A 652 12.52 -48.02 -30.75
CA GLU A 652 12.92 -46.69 -31.18
C GLU A 652 12.24 -45.56 -30.36
N CYS A 653 11.12 -45.85 -29.70
CA CYS A 653 10.44 -44.89 -28.83
C CYS A 653 11.16 -44.66 -27.49
N LEU A 654 12.13 -45.50 -27.12
CA LEU A 654 12.78 -45.49 -25.80
C LEU A 654 13.86 -44.42 -25.72
N GLY A 655 13.85 -43.64 -24.64
CA GLY A 655 14.96 -42.78 -24.27
C GLY A 655 16.10 -43.57 -23.59
N HIS A 656 17.25 -42.94 -23.45
CA HIS A 656 18.44 -43.52 -22.81
C HIS A 656 18.99 -42.62 -21.69
N ALA A 657 19.37 -43.22 -20.57
CA ALA A 657 20.13 -42.57 -19.50
C ALA A 657 21.15 -43.54 -18.87
N GLY A 658 22.40 -43.11 -18.74
CA GLY A 658 23.46 -43.96 -18.19
C GLY A 658 23.32 -44.28 -16.70
N LEU A 659 22.60 -43.46 -15.92
CA LEU A 659 22.34 -43.71 -14.50
C LEU A 659 20.95 -43.19 -14.11
N VAL A 660 20.15 -44.03 -13.45
CA VAL A 660 18.89 -43.65 -12.81
C VAL A 660 18.90 -44.14 -11.37
N TYR A 661 18.67 -43.26 -10.39
CA TYR A 661 18.62 -43.66 -8.98
C TYR A 661 17.61 -42.86 -8.15
N GLU A 662 17.03 -43.51 -7.15
CA GLU A 662 16.19 -42.89 -6.14
C GLU A 662 17.03 -42.47 -4.93
N HIS A 663 16.94 -41.19 -4.57
CA HIS A 663 17.41 -40.65 -3.30
C HIS A 663 16.21 -40.38 -2.40
N THR A 664 16.10 -41.11 -1.29
CA THR A 664 15.07 -40.89 -0.27
C THR A 664 15.59 -39.93 0.79
N LEU A 665 14.83 -38.87 1.11
CA LEU A 665 15.17 -37.90 2.14
C LEU A 665 13.97 -37.67 3.06
N GLY A 666 14.01 -38.26 4.25
CA GLY A 666 12.84 -38.37 5.12
C GLY A 666 11.75 -39.21 4.46
N GLU A 667 10.56 -38.64 4.29
CA GLU A 667 9.44 -39.27 3.57
C GLU A 667 9.41 -38.92 2.07
N GLU A 668 10.15 -37.90 1.64
CA GLU A 668 10.22 -37.45 0.25
C GLU A 668 11.20 -38.36 -0.54
N LYS A 669 10.87 -38.63 -1.81
CA LYS A 669 11.67 -39.47 -2.71
C LYS A 669 11.94 -38.71 -3.99
N TYR A 670 13.21 -38.58 -4.35
CA TYR A 670 13.65 -37.88 -5.56
C TYR A 670 14.29 -38.88 -6.51
N THR A 671 13.84 -38.96 -7.76
CA THR A 671 14.50 -39.79 -8.78
C THR A 671 15.40 -38.94 -9.65
N PHE A 672 16.67 -39.29 -9.70
CA PHE A 672 17.71 -38.67 -10.49
C PHE A 672 17.88 -39.46 -11.78
N ILE A 673 17.88 -38.77 -12.92
CA ILE A 673 18.13 -39.32 -14.25
C ILE A 673 19.33 -38.55 -14.79
N GLU A 674 20.48 -39.23 -14.88
CA GLU A 674 21.79 -38.63 -15.17
C GLU A 674 22.51 -39.39 -16.29
N LYS A 675 23.57 -38.76 -16.80
CA LYS A 675 24.40 -39.30 -17.90
C LYS A 675 23.57 -39.62 -19.15
N CYS A 676 22.62 -38.75 -19.50
CA CYS A 676 21.93 -38.82 -20.79
C CYS A 676 22.89 -38.40 -21.91
N GLY A 677 22.72 -38.95 -23.12
CA GLY A 677 23.71 -38.80 -24.21
C GLY A 677 23.95 -37.35 -24.67
N ASN A 678 22.88 -36.56 -24.85
CA ASN A 678 22.98 -35.13 -25.16
C ASN A 678 21.81 -34.37 -24.50
N PRO A 679 21.94 -34.00 -23.21
CA PRO A 679 20.83 -33.48 -22.42
C PRO A 679 20.49 -32.03 -22.81
N ARG A 680 19.55 -31.89 -23.76
CA ARG A 680 18.97 -30.59 -24.15
C ARG A 680 17.99 -30.03 -23.11
N SER A 681 17.75 -30.76 -22.02
CA SER A 681 17.10 -30.28 -20.81
C SER A 681 17.94 -30.73 -19.62
N VAL A 682 18.09 -29.83 -18.64
CA VAL A 682 18.95 -29.99 -17.46
C VAL A 682 18.19 -29.57 -16.20
N THR A 683 18.66 -30.00 -15.03
CA THR A 683 18.07 -29.61 -13.75
C THR A 683 19.08 -28.92 -12.86
N LEU A 684 18.76 -27.71 -12.40
CA LEU A 684 19.43 -27.09 -11.27
C LEU A 684 18.74 -27.56 -9.99
N LEU A 685 19.41 -28.44 -9.23
CA LEU A 685 18.93 -28.92 -7.95
C LEU A 685 19.40 -27.98 -6.85
N VAL A 686 18.53 -27.03 -6.49
CA VAL A 686 18.71 -26.09 -5.39
C VAL A 686 18.45 -26.82 -4.08
N LYS A 687 19.46 -26.84 -3.22
CA LYS A 687 19.38 -27.38 -1.86
C LYS A 687 19.34 -26.24 -0.84
N GLY A 688 18.82 -26.50 0.35
CA GLY A 688 18.82 -25.51 1.43
C GLY A 688 17.93 -25.88 2.62
N PRO A 689 18.20 -25.34 3.82
CA PRO A 689 17.56 -25.77 5.06
C PRO A 689 16.10 -25.35 5.16
N ASN A 690 15.79 -24.14 4.70
CA ASN A 690 14.49 -23.52 4.91
C ASN A 690 13.76 -23.27 3.58
N LYS A 691 12.42 -23.26 3.62
CA LYS A 691 11.60 -22.90 2.44
C LYS A 691 11.92 -21.49 1.92
N HIS A 692 12.12 -20.52 2.82
CA HIS A 692 12.42 -19.13 2.39
C HIS A 692 13.80 -18.99 1.73
N THR A 693 14.83 -19.71 2.20
CA THR A 693 16.15 -19.72 1.54
C THR A 693 16.10 -20.41 0.19
N LEU A 694 15.36 -21.53 0.07
CA LEU A 694 15.14 -22.23 -1.20
C LEU A 694 14.45 -21.31 -2.24
N THR A 695 13.39 -20.60 -1.85
CA THR A 695 12.70 -19.62 -2.72
C THR A 695 13.66 -18.50 -3.16
N GLN A 696 14.42 -17.91 -2.23
CA GLN A 696 15.37 -16.84 -2.54
C GLN A 696 16.45 -17.31 -3.55
N ILE A 697 17.05 -18.48 -3.34
CA ILE A 697 18.07 -19.02 -4.24
C ILE A 697 17.47 -19.34 -5.61
N LYS A 698 16.25 -19.89 -5.65
CA LYS A 698 15.53 -20.17 -6.89
C LYS A 698 15.19 -18.92 -7.69
N ASP A 699 14.75 -17.85 -7.04
CA ASP A 699 14.48 -16.57 -7.71
C ASP A 699 15.80 -15.96 -8.21
N ALA A 700 16.88 -15.97 -7.41
CA ALA A 700 18.22 -15.56 -7.84
C ALA A 700 18.75 -16.36 -9.06
N VAL A 701 18.54 -17.69 -9.07
CA VAL A 701 18.91 -18.56 -10.19
C VAL A 701 18.09 -18.24 -11.44
N ARG A 702 16.79 -17.94 -11.32
CA ARG A 702 15.96 -17.50 -12.46
C ARG A 702 16.50 -16.21 -13.07
N ASP A 703 16.82 -15.22 -12.24
CA ASP A 703 17.32 -13.92 -12.70
C ASP A 703 18.69 -14.09 -13.39
N GLY A 704 19.59 -14.87 -12.79
CA GLY A 704 20.89 -15.21 -13.38
C GLY A 704 20.77 -15.97 -14.71
N LEU A 705 19.84 -16.93 -14.83
CA LEU A 705 19.55 -17.63 -16.09
C LEU A 705 19.06 -16.67 -17.19
N ARG A 706 18.19 -15.72 -16.83
CA ARG A 706 17.71 -14.67 -17.76
C ARG A 706 18.86 -13.72 -18.16
N ALA A 707 19.69 -13.26 -17.22
CA ALA A 707 20.84 -12.40 -17.50
C ALA A 707 21.85 -13.06 -18.47
N VAL A 708 22.17 -14.35 -18.28
CA VAL A 708 23.04 -15.11 -19.19
C VAL A 708 22.38 -15.31 -20.56
N LYS A 709 21.08 -15.63 -20.61
CA LYS A 709 20.33 -15.70 -21.88
C LYS A 709 20.42 -14.37 -22.65
N ASN A 710 20.11 -13.26 -21.99
CA ASN A 710 20.12 -11.93 -22.59
C ASN A 710 21.52 -11.58 -23.15
N ALA A 711 22.60 -11.92 -22.45
CA ALA A 711 23.96 -11.69 -22.94
C ALA A 711 24.26 -12.45 -24.25
N ILE A 712 23.75 -13.69 -24.38
CA ILE A 712 23.91 -14.50 -25.59
C ILE A 712 23.05 -13.96 -26.74
N GLU A 713 21.84 -13.48 -26.48
CA GLU A 713 20.93 -12.93 -27.50
C GLU A 713 21.31 -11.50 -27.93
N ASP A 714 21.80 -10.65 -27.02
CA ASP A 714 22.25 -9.28 -27.29
C ASP A 714 23.59 -9.20 -28.05
N GLY A 715 24.43 -10.23 -27.95
CA GLY A 715 25.80 -10.25 -28.50
C GLY A 715 26.72 -9.13 -27.98
N SER A 716 26.31 -8.42 -26.93
CA SER A 716 27.00 -7.27 -26.36
C SER A 716 26.67 -7.10 -24.88
N VAL A 717 27.61 -6.53 -24.13
CA VAL A 717 27.48 -6.22 -22.68
C VAL A 717 27.89 -4.78 -22.42
N VAL A 718 27.43 -4.23 -21.30
CA VAL A 718 27.69 -2.84 -20.87
C VAL A 718 28.39 -2.86 -19.51
N ALA A 719 29.35 -1.97 -19.29
CA ALA A 719 30.03 -1.85 -18.01
C ALA A 719 29.03 -1.44 -16.90
N GLY A 720 28.98 -2.24 -15.83
CA GLY A 720 28.05 -2.05 -14.71
C GLY A 720 28.56 -1.07 -13.66
N ALA A 721 28.22 -1.32 -12.39
CA ALA A 721 28.67 -0.54 -11.22
C ALA A 721 28.41 0.99 -11.28
N GLY A 722 27.45 1.44 -12.10
CA GLY A 722 27.13 2.86 -12.30
C GLY A 722 27.94 3.55 -13.40
N ALA A 723 28.86 2.85 -14.07
CA ALA A 723 29.75 3.43 -15.08
C ALA A 723 29.00 3.96 -16.30
N PHE A 724 28.00 3.20 -16.77
CA PHE A 724 27.10 3.61 -17.85
C PHE A 724 26.34 4.91 -17.49
N GLU A 725 25.79 4.99 -16.28
CA GLU A 725 25.00 6.13 -15.82
C GLU A 725 25.84 7.41 -15.72
N VAL A 726 27.10 7.33 -15.26
CA VAL A 726 28.04 8.46 -15.24
C VAL A 726 28.38 8.92 -16.67
N ALA A 727 28.68 7.98 -17.57
CA ALA A 727 29.00 8.28 -18.97
C ALA A 727 27.84 8.96 -19.71
N VAL A 728 26.61 8.48 -19.52
CA VAL A 728 25.41 9.09 -20.10
C VAL A 728 25.15 10.48 -19.51
N ALA A 729 25.29 10.67 -18.20
CA ALA A 729 25.08 11.98 -17.57
C ALA A 729 26.04 13.05 -18.13
N ASP A 730 27.33 12.76 -18.25
CA ASP A 730 28.31 13.67 -18.85
C ASP A 730 28.01 13.96 -20.34
N ALA A 731 27.64 12.93 -21.11
CA ALA A 731 27.24 13.09 -22.51
C ALA A 731 25.97 13.95 -22.68
N LEU A 732 25.00 13.84 -21.76
CA LEU A 732 23.77 14.66 -21.76
C LEU A 732 24.05 16.11 -21.36
N VAL A 733 24.92 16.35 -20.37
CA VAL A 733 25.37 17.71 -20.01
C VAL A 733 26.08 18.37 -21.20
N LYS A 734 26.92 17.63 -21.94
CA LYS A 734 27.53 18.10 -23.21
C LYS A 734 26.53 18.28 -24.35
N HIS A 735 25.40 17.56 -24.35
CA HIS A 735 24.34 17.69 -25.34
C HIS A 735 23.39 18.86 -25.08
N LYS A 736 23.14 19.21 -23.80
CA LYS A 736 22.24 20.28 -23.33
C LYS A 736 22.22 21.55 -24.21
N PRO A 737 23.35 22.21 -24.55
CA PRO A 737 23.31 23.45 -25.34
C PRO A 737 22.80 23.27 -26.79
N LYS A 738 22.71 22.04 -27.32
CA LYS A 738 22.19 21.76 -28.67
C LYS A 738 20.65 21.69 -28.70
N VAL A 739 20.00 21.41 -27.57
CA VAL A 739 18.53 21.36 -27.46
C VAL A 739 17.98 22.78 -27.40
N LYS A 740 16.87 23.06 -28.08
CA LYS A 740 16.34 24.42 -28.21
C LYS A 740 15.43 24.81 -27.05
N GLY A 741 15.54 26.07 -26.61
CA GLY A 741 14.61 26.68 -25.66
C GLY A 741 14.61 26.06 -24.26
N ARG A 742 13.46 26.10 -23.58
CA ARG A 742 13.33 25.67 -22.16
C ARG A 742 13.45 24.15 -21.95
N ALA A 743 13.35 23.34 -23.01
CA ALA A 743 13.49 21.88 -22.93
C ALA A 743 14.90 21.43 -22.44
N GLN A 744 15.91 22.30 -22.54
CA GLN A 744 17.24 22.09 -21.95
C GLN A 744 17.21 21.77 -20.44
N LEU A 745 16.19 22.26 -19.71
CA LEU A 745 16.02 21.99 -18.28
C LEU A 745 15.55 20.55 -18.02
N GLY A 746 14.70 20.00 -18.89
CA GLY A 746 14.32 18.58 -18.86
C GLY A 746 15.51 17.66 -19.12
N VAL A 747 16.40 18.03 -20.06
CA VAL A 747 17.64 17.28 -20.33
C VAL A 747 18.58 17.29 -19.11
N GLN A 748 18.68 18.42 -18.41
CA GLN A 748 19.44 18.52 -17.16
C GLN A 748 18.84 17.61 -16.08
N ALA A 749 17.53 17.72 -15.82
CA ALA A 749 16.82 16.86 -14.87
C ALA A 749 17.03 15.36 -15.15
N PHE A 750 17.04 14.96 -16.43
CA PHE A 750 17.29 13.58 -16.83
C PHE A 750 18.74 13.14 -16.53
N ALA A 751 19.73 13.96 -16.86
CA ALA A 751 21.14 13.67 -16.58
C ALA A 751 21.41 13.52 -15.07
N ASP A 752 20.85 14.40 -14.24
CA ASP A 752 21.04 14.40 -12.79
C ASP A 752 20.31 13.21 -12.12
N ALA A 753 19.20 12.75 -12.70
CA ALA A 753 18.42 11.62 -12.21
C ALA A 753 19.12 10.26 -12.44
N LEU A 754 19.81 10.06 -13.56
CA LEU A 754 20.54 8.81 -13.84
C LEU A 754 21.60 8.51 -12.78
N LEU A 755 22.19 9.55 -12.19
CA LEU A 755 23.19 9.43 -11.13
C LEU A 755 22.64 8.86 -9.82
N VAL A 756 21.32 8.57 -9.72
CA VAL A 756 20.73 7.88 -8.57
C VAL A 756 21.34 6.49 -8.34
N ILE A 757 21.69 5.76 -9.41
CA ILE A 757 22.25 4.40 -9.31
C ILE A 757 23.61 4.40 -8.58
N PRO A 758 24.66 5.11 -9.06
CA PRO A 758 25.93 5.16 -8.34
C PRO A 758 25.81 5.77 -6.93
N LYS A 759 24.97 6.80 -6.73
CA LYS A 759 24.69 7.36 -5.39
C LYS A 759 24.14 6.31 -4.42
N VAL A 760 23.10 5.56 -4.81
CA VAL A 760 22.48 4.54 -3.96
C VAL A 760 23.40 3.34 -3.75
N LEU A 761 24.20 2.96 -4.74
CA LEU A 761 25.21 1.89 -4.60
C LEU A 761 26.29 2.25 -3.57
N ALA A 762 26.82 3.47 -3.60
CA ALA A 762 27.76 3.97 -2.60
C ALA A 762 27.12 4.04 -1.20
N GLN A 763 25.91 4.62 -1.11
CA GLN A 763 25.16 4.75 0.14
C GLN A 763 24.84 3.39 0.80
N ASN A 764 24.39 2.40 0.01
CA ASN A 764 24.13 1.03 0.50
C ASN A 764 25.40 0.30 0.93
N SER A 765 26.57 0.75 0.46
CA SER A 765 27.88 0.21 0.84
C SER A 765 28.48 0.91 2.07
N GLY A 766 27.84 1.98 2.57
CA GLY A 766 28.26 2.75 3.74
C GLY A 766 29.17 3.96 3.45
N TYR A 767 29.41 4.28 2.18
CA TYR A 767 30.25 5.41 1.76
C TYR A 767 29.42 6.68 1.51
N ASP A 768 30.07 7.85 1.59
CA ASP A 768 29.40 9.11 1.24
C ASP A 768 29.08 9.16 -0.27
N PRO A 769 27.81 9.30 -0.67
CA PRO A 769 27.43 9.25 -2.07
C PRO A 769 27.85 10.49 -2.87
N GLN A 770 28.21 11.61 -2.23
CA GLN A 770 28.65 12.82 -2.94
C GLN A 770 30.16 12.77 -3.23
N GLU A 771 30.99 12.44 -2.23
CA GLU A 771 32.43 12.27 -2.39
C GLU A 771 32.73 11.20 -3.45
N THR A 772 32.11 10.02 -3.32
CA THR A 772 32.24 8.92 -4.28
C THR A 772 31.89 9.39 -5.70
N LEU A 773 30.76 10.10 -5.87
CA LEU A 773 30.31 10.56 -7.17
C LEU A 773 31.25 11.60 -7.81
N VAL A 774 31.81 12.50 -7.00
CA VAL A 774 32.78 13.49 -7.48
C VAL A 774 34.07 12.81 -7.94
N LYS A 775 34.55 11.79 -7.23
CA LYS A 775 35.71 10.96 -7.65
C LYS A 775 35.43 10.29 -9.01
N LEU A 776 34.32 9.54 -9.13
CA LEU A 776 33.90 8.90 -10.39
C LEU A 776 33.85 9.88 -11.57
N GLN A 777 33.21 11.05 -11.37
CA GLN A 777 33.04 12.04 -12.43
C GLN A 777 34.36 12.72 -12.82
N THR A 778 35.30 12.84 -11.90
CA THR A 778 36.62 13.42 -12.16
C THR A 778 37.46 12.44 -12.97
N GLU A 779 37.59 11.20 -12.50
CA GLU A 779 38.38 10.17 -13.18
C GLU A 779 37.78 9.76 -14.54
N PHE A 780 36.45 9.76 -14.68
CA PHE A 780 35.79 9.57 -15.97
C PHE A 780 36.14 10.68 -16.97
N LYS A 781 36.26 11.94 -16.52
CA LYS A 781 36.63 13.08 -17.39
C LYS A 781 38.12 13.07 -17.76
N GLU A 782 38.98 12.56 -16.89
CA GLU A 782 40.43 12.47 -17.12
C GLU A 782 40.80 11.27 -18.03
N SER A 783 40.21 10.10 -17.78
CA SER A 783 40.52 8.86 -18.52
C SER A 783 39.68 8.65 -19.79
N GLY A 784 38.43 9.11 -19.80
CA GLY A 784 37.42 8.73 -20.80
C GLY A 784 37.01 7.25 -20.74
N GLN A 785 37.42 6.50 -19.71
CA GLN A 785 37.15 5.06 -19.56
C GLN A 785 35.90 4.80 -18.69
N LEU A 786 35.31 3.61 -18.82
CA LEU A 786 34.07 3.26 -18.11
C LEU A 786 34.34 2.88 -16.64
N ILE A 787 34.33 3.90 -15.79
CA ILE A 787 34.62 3.83 -14.36
C ILE A 787 33.33 3.74 -13.53
N GLY A 788 33.23 2.73 -12.68
CA GLY A 788 32.12 2.51 -11.73
C GLY A 788 32.62 2.48 -10.27
N VAL A 789 31.70 2.27 -9.33
CA VAL A 789 32.01 2.23 -7.89
C VAL A 789 32.47 0.85 -7.46
N ASP A 790 33.64 0.72 -6.83
CA ASP A 790 33.91 -0.47 -6.02
C ASP A 790 33.14 -0.41 -4.70
N LEU A 791 32.25 -1.38 -4.50
CA LEU A 791 31.38 -1.51 -3.34
C LEU A 791 32.11 -2.05 -2.08
N SER A 792 33.41 -2.32 -2.21
CA SER A 792 34.29 -2.80 -1.14
C SER A 792 35.17 -1.70 -0.55
N THR A 793 35.52 -0.68 -1.34
CA THR A 793 36.41 0.42 -0.95
C THR A 793 35.76 1.81 -1.03
N GLY A 794 34.72 1.98 -1.85
CA GLY A 794 34.12 3.30 -2.14
C GLY A 794 34.91 4.12 -3.16
N GLU A 795 35.96 3.55 -3.75
CA GLU A 795 36.81 4.22 -4.74
C GLU A 795 36.35 3.90 -6.19
N PRO A 796 36.70 4.75 -7.17
CA PRO A 796 36.53 4.46 -8.59
C PRO A 796 37.29 3.19 -9.03
N MET A 797 36.66 2.40 -9.92
CA MET A 797 37.28 1.22 -10.55
C MET A 797 36.84 1.06 -12.02
N LEU A 798 37.70 0.45 -12.85
CA LEU A 798 37.33 0.05 -14.20
C LEU A 798 36.40 -1.16 -14.17
N ALA A 799 35.10 -0.92 -14.30
CA ALA A 799 34.06 -1.93 -14.15
C ALA A 799 34.20 -3.11 -15.13
N GLY A 800 34.71 -2.85 -16.35
CA GLY A 800 34.96 -3.89 -17.36
C GLY A 800 36.13 -4.82 -17.03
N GLU A 801 37.15 -4.34 -16.30
CA GLU A 801 38.28 -5.16 -15.83
C GLU A 801 37.93 -5.91 -14.54
N ALA A 802 37.15 -5.28 -13.66
CA ALA A 802 36.56 -5.91 -12.48
C ALA A 802 35.53 -7.02 -12.81
N GLY A 803 35.18 -7.20 -14.09
CA GLY A 803 34.23 -8.22 -14.54
C GLY A 803 32.76 -7.90 -14.19
N VAL A 804 32.43 -6.64 -13.93
CA VAL A 804 31.07 -6.22 -13.57
C VAL A 804 30.32 -5.77 -14.82
N TRP A 805 29.42 -6.62 -15.31
CA TRP A 805 28.76 -6.47 -16.60
C TRP A 805 27.23 -6.51 -16.47
N ASP A 806 26.57 -5.49 -17.04
CA ASP A 806 25.12 -5.42 -17.19
C ASP A 806 24.72 -5.76 -18.64
N ASN A 807 23.52 -6.30 -18.85
CA ASN A 807 23.00 -6.58 -20.19
C ASN A 807 22.59 -5.30 -20.94
N TYR A 808 22.88 -5.25 -22.24
CA TYR A 808 22.47 -4.15 -23.11
C TYR A 808 20.94 -4.01 -23.19
N SER A 809 20.21 -5.13 -23.36
CA SER A 809 18.74 -5.16 -23.36
C SER A 809 18.11 -4.59 -22.09
N VAL A 810 18.65 -4.93 -20.91
CA VAL A 810 18.20 -4.39 -19.61
C VAL A 810 18.31 -2.87 -19.60
N LYS A 811 19.49 -2.30 -19.89
CA LYS A 811 19.70 -0.85 -19.92
C LYS A 811 18.84 -0.14 -20.97
N LYS A 812 18.66 -0.74 -22.15
CA LYS A 812 17.82 -0.20 -23.23
C LYS A 812 16.35 -0.09 -22.82
N GLN A 813 15.78 -1.17 -22.29
CA GLN A 813 14.38 -1.19 -21.87
C GLN A 813 14.14 -0.35 -20.61
N LEU A 814 15.12 -0.28 -19.72
CA LEU A 814 15.14 0.62 -18.56
C LEU A 814 14.99 2.09 -19.00
N LEU A 815 15.88 2.59 -19.86
CA LEU A 815 15.80 3.97 -20.36
C LEU A 815 14.48 4.28 -21.05
N HIS A 816 13.95 3.35 -21.85
CA HIS A 816 12.66 3.54 -22.52
C HIS A 816 11.49 3.60 -21.53
N SER A 817 11.39 2.59 -20.65
CA SER A 817 10.29 2.43 -19.70
C SER A 817 10.24 3.55 -18.66
N CYS A 818 11.39 3.94 -18.08
CA CYS A 818 11.45 5.04 -17.12
C CYS A 818 10.96 6.35 -17.74
N THR A 819 11.42 6.67 -18.96
CA THR A 819 11.10 7.94 -19.64
C THR A 819 9.61 8.05 -19.96
N VAL A 820 9.02 7.00 -20.55
CA VAL A 820 7.60 6.98 -20.94
C VAL A 820 6.72 7.16 -19.71
N ILE A 821 7.04 6.49 -18.62
CA ILE A 821 6.21 6.49 -17.40
C ILE A 821 6.37 7.77 -16.59
N ALA A 822 7.59 8.28 -16.42
CA ALA A 822 7.81 9.58 -15.80
C ALA A 822 7.09 10.69 -16.59
N SER A 823 7.22 10.71 -17.93
CA SER A 823 6.54 11.70 -18.78
C SER A 823 5.01 11.59 -18.69
N ASN A 824 4.45 10.38 -18.68
CA ASN A 824 3.01 10.19 -18.51
C ASN A 824 2.50 10.66 -17.14
N ILE A 825 3.24 10.37 -16.06
CA ILE A 825 2.87 10.79 -14.68
C ILE A 825 2.96 12.32 -14.52
N LEU A 826 3.96 12.98 -15.11
CA LEU A 826 4.10 14.44 -15.10
C LEU A 826 2.97 15.18 -15.84
N LEU A 827 2.28 14.50 -16.75
CA LEU A 827 1.18 15.05 -17.55
C LEU A 827 -0.21 14.79 -16.93
N VAL A 828 -0.29 14.19 -15.74
CA VAL A 828 -1.54 14.04 -14.98
C VAL A 828 -1.82 15.33 -14.20
N ASP A 829 -2.83 16.08 -14.66
CA ASP A 829 -3.32 17.30 -14.01
C ASP A 829 -4.49 17.05 -13.05
N GLU A 830 -5.25 15.97 -13.18
CA GLU A 830 -6.34 15.64 -12.26
C GLU A 830 -6.37 14.15 -11.90
N ILE A 831 -6.44 13.85 -10.59
CA ILE A 831 -6.68 12.49 -10.07
C ILE A 831 -8.10 12.45 -9.52
N MET A 832 -8.97 11.70 -10.17
CA MET A 832 -10.38 11.57 -9.82
C MET A 832 -10.67 10.16 -9.28
N ARG A 833 -11.28 10.06 -8.10
CA ARG A 833 -11.87 8.82 -7.60
C ARG A 833 -13.39 8.91 -7.74
N ALA A 834 -13.91 8.28 -8.79
CA ALA A 834 -15.34 8.15 -9.04
C ALA A 834 -15.65 6.76 -9.59
N GLY A 835 -16.78 6.20 -9.17
CA GLY A 835 -17.24 4.89 -9.61
C GLY A 835 -18.62 4.59 -9.04
N MET A 836 -19.32 3.61 -9.64
CA MET A 836 -20.57 3.11 -9.06
C MET A 836 -20.26 2.40 -7.73
N SER A 837 -21.01 2.70 -6.68
CA SER A 837 -20.97 1.92 -5.46
C SER A 837 -21.45 0.50 -5.77
N SER A 838 -20.55 -0.48 -5.73
CA SER A 838 -20.92 -1.89 -5.90
C SER A 838 -21.86 -2.29 -4.77
N LEU A 839 -23.15 -2.46 -5.10
CA LEU A 839 -24.18 -3.02 -4.21
C LEU A 839 -24.04 -4.55 -4.02
N LYS A 840 -22.84 -5.08 -4.22
CA LYS A 840 -22.47 -6.46 -3.87
C LYS A 840 -21.39 -6.41 -2.79
N GLY A 841 -21.87 -6.45 -1.55
CA GLY A 841 -21.16 -6.75 -0.31
C GLY A 841 -22.16 -7.46 0.59
#